data_AF-A0A9X2ALS9-F1
#
_entry.id   AF-A0A9X2ALS9-F1
#
_cell.length_a   1.000
_cell.length_b   1.000
_cell.length_c   1.000
_cell.angle_alpha   90.00
_cell.angle_beta   90.00
_cell.angle_gamma   90.00
#
_symmetry.space_group_name_H-M   'P 1'
#
loop_
_entity.id
_entity.type
_entity.pdbx_description
1 polymer ?
#
loop_
_entity_poly.entity_id
_entity_poly.type
_entity_poly.pdbx_seq_one_letter_code
_entity_poly.pdbx_strand_id
1 'polypeptide(L)'
;MPSTNTLFDRLMAGFLDEVQTDRRNFLRWGGGLGLGLGAMPLLKGCGGSDGTVAGDPAAREQRQYFFNLGPAAASNGSSRFVLVAGSQETPLQRATPQNLQAIRQEIPTLPDDALTHVVSASLTASSPQLCYVKEILDGSSADWRLHTMFYHVPQAAASAAKPLLSTTCKAEGDLLRQAFSACPSGLSTQGIQALAASASFCVGPEYDEYKDYFDQAIALVSNHPEVGSFDAPTLSYIQTEILCRNQFVYDLAVSIFTQGPAATQPGGWATLEPVVDSDTGRPLLDADGTQVCALKYSQETLLKMGAAIVQVTGLIKNDPNLGANITGLDPAQAAEALRGKSWFVNDGTPTAAGQGSGLLKAGAGLAADKVESFTRRDVSGGAGFYVENLSNTNRTVSFRVRNSYLRYLGLYARFLDAAGKPIALTQLADAARRYPYANLNGDLDGFLRLINQQFAILGIPISDEVVDVSIALPTQASTLMILAGGLGAGSKTYPATIDAGAIMTAVLCLAVPGIFLVSGACAGYANFCRKLTRAADLALTVAEAVVKAMVAIGLSGTYHDTSTYNSLIIPILNVLRKGVPLLFELMTDSLIEGQTVAAASSATTFGIGLILQAVMAAGLAAQITRTSINVANSPWTYAIEVGLTHDLAVTIHHDPAHAAGFPNAAASYELVAVCDGASPRKSGAIAMPSTTRTAPLVYTFQGLPQGGKVNLTVTFLTASGELVGSGAASEVDNTQNAASLTIKEIPPMIGSRTRYAHKQKTALDGGGNHVWAATATPPDNPLDCLQAGQLCELMGITLSDPRGAVGYGWRARIDGVSTRDGSGSGQLYHLAALSVTDTPQAGFTRLPYGFSTPPRIAYDRDSPSGRGFYIDTTLGQTVVRRVTTPGVNMPAAFDGAGQAVGRFNLSSDAFLIHPTGKLISFNSADSKMEVLTPAANPVADADAPLAQSLAGPGQRDGLMLGPVVATVMHDGTILVVEARNSRVQAFDTGANPVRIFKASTWFALRSIDSPVAYLDISTEATGLIYVLLRNTATGQYFMDIYDKTGTFVASTPNVVAGKLAVSVFRDVYTLNYENLYAGRGTGQAEPSVSLWIPGVI
;
A
#
# COMPACT_ATOMS: atom_id res chain seq x y z
N MET A 1 -2.77 -6.59 -71.10
CA MET A 1 -1.79 -7.65 -70.71
C MET A 1 -0.44 -7.28 -71.33
N PRO A 2 0.72 -7.50 -70.67
CA PRO A 2 0.99 -8.51 -69.66
C PRO A 2 0.90 -8.02 -68.20
N SER A 3 0.56 -8.98 -67.36
CA SER A 3 0.35 -8.97 -65.91
C SER A 3 1.66 -8.97 -65.13
N THR A 4 1.78 -8.14 -64.10
CA THR A 4 2.69 -8.35 -62.98
C THR A 4 1.86 -8.57 -61.71
N ASN A 5 1.65 -9.84 -61.39
CA ASN A 5 1.09 -10.33 -60.13
C ASN A 5 2.01 -9.88 -58.99
N THR A 6 1.54 -8.99 -58.11
CA THR A 6 2.23 -8.70 -56.86
C THR A 6 1.73 -9.65 -55.75
N LEU A 7 2.60 -9.95 -54.78
CA LEU A 7 2.27 -10.74 -53.59
C LEU A 7 1.06 -10.17 -52.82
N PHE A 8 0.83 -8.86 -52.99
CA PHE A 8 -0.24 -8.07 -52.42
C PHE A 8 -1.62 -8.43 -53.00
N ASP A 9 -1.72 -8.61 -54.33
CA ASP A 9 -2.97 -9.04 -54.98
C ASP A 9 -3.39 -10.46 -54.55
N ARG A 10 -2.41 -11.33 -54.23
CA ARG A 10 -2.68 -12.69 -53.71
C ARG A 10 -3.08 -12.69 -52.24
N LEU A 11 -2.56 -11.77 -51.43
CA LEU A 11 -2.94 -11.60 -50.03
C LEU A 11 -4.35 -11.00 -49.91
N MET A 12 -4.69 -10.00 -50.73
CA MET A 12 -6.04 -9.43 -50.76
C MET A 12 -7.08 -10.34 -51.43
N ALA A 13 -6.72 -11.05 -52.51
CA ALA A 13 -7.62 -12.05 -53.09
C ALA A 13 -7.88 -13.23 -52.14
N GLY A 14 -6.86 -13.67 -51.38
CA GLY A 14 -7.02 -14.68 -50.33
C GLY A 14 -7.90 -14.20 -49.16
N PHE A 15 -7.78 -12.93 -48.78
CA PHE A 15 -8.57 -12.32 -47.69
C PHE A 15 -10.04 -12.11 -48.07
N LEU A 16 -10.33 -11.84 -49.36
CA LEU A 16 -11.70 -11.67 -49.87
C LEU A 16 -12.40 -12.99 -50.23
N ASP A 17 -11.67 -14.01 -50.70
CA ASP A 17 -12.24 -15.35 -50.98
C ASP A 17 -12.55 -16.15 -49.70
N GLU A 18 -11.86 -15.91 -48.58
CA GLU A 18 -12.15 -16.59 -47.29
C GLU A 18 -13.43 -16.11 -46.58
N VAL A 19 -14.12 -15.09 -47.11
CA VAL A 19 -15.34 -14.53 -46.50
C VAL A 19 -16.63 -15.14 -47.07
N GLN A 20 -16.56 -15.98 -48.13
CA GLN A 20 -17.74 -16.72 -48.59
C GLN A 20 -17.86 -18.12 -47.97
N THR A 21 -18.87 -18.23 -47.10
CA THR A 21 -19.62 -19.44 -46.76
C THR A 21 -18.86 -20.61 -46.13
N ASP A 22 -18.77 -20.64 -44.78
CA ASP A 22 -19.59 -21.58 -44.00
C ASP A 22 -19.53 -21.27 -42.50
N ARG A 23 -20.72 -21.12 -41.88
CA ARG A 23 -20.93 -20.76 -40.47
C ARG A 23 -20.28 -21.75 -39.48
N ARG A 24 -19.90 -22.95 -39.97
CA ARG A 24 -19.27 -24.04 -39.19
C ARG A 24 -17.75 -23.91 -39.03
N ASN A 25 -17.03 -23.27 -39.95
CA ASN A 25 -15.57 -23.11 -39.85
C ASN A 25 -15.15 -21.92 -38.97
N PHE A 26 -16.01 -20.89 -38.88
CA PHE A 26 -15.85 -19.75 -37.97
C PHE A 26 -15.81 -20.13 -36.48
N LEU A 27 -16.41 -21.28 -36.11
CA LEU A 27 -16.45 -21.77 -34.73
C LEU A 27 -15.26 -22.68 -34.36
N ARG A 28 -14.42 -23.11 -35.32
CA ARG A 28 -13.37 -24.12 -35.07
C ARG A 28 -11.97 -23.56 -34.83
N TRP A 29 -11.71 -22.27 -35.09
CA TRP A 29 -10.39 -21.64 -34.88
C TRP A 29 -10.24 -20.91 -33.51
N GLY A 30 -10.96 -21.39 -32.49
CA GLY A 30 -11.01 -20.81 -31.13
C GLY A 30 -9.78 -21.04 -30.25
N GLY A 31 -8.56 -20.91 -30.78
CA GLY A 31 -7.32 -21.14 -30.01
C GLY A 31 -6.24 -20.12 -30.34
N GLY A 32 -6.28 -18.96 -29.68
CA GLY A 32 -5.26 -17.91 -29.82
C GLY A 32 -5.68 -16.58 -29.18
N LEU A 33 -5.50 -16.49 -27.86
CA LEU A 33 -5.34 -15.28 -27.03
C LEU A 33 -6.31 -14.09 -27.22
N GLY A 34 -7.19 -13.90 -26.22
CA GLY A 34 -7.63 -12.58 -25.77
C GLY A 34 -9.00 -12.05 -26.22
N LEU A 35 -9.53 -12.43 -27.38
CA LEU A 35 -10.77 -11.81 -27.93
C LEU A 35 -11.87 -12.81 -28.34
N GLY A 36 -11.76 -14.08 -27.92
CA GLY A 36 -12.68 -15.16 -28.30
C GLY A 36 -13.93 -15.33 -27.44
N LEU A 37 -13.94 -14.80 -26.21
CA LEU A 37 -15.04 -14.97 -25.26
C LEU A 37 -15.32 -13.63 -24.57
N GLY A 38 -16.33 -12.89 -25.01
CA GLY A 38 -16.83 -11.73 -24.25
C GLY A 38 -17.49 -10.59 -25.02
N ALA A 39 -17.21 -10.42 -26.32
CA ALA A 39 -17.76 -9.28 -27.08
C ALA A 39 -19.22 -9.48 -27.55
N MET A 40 -19.73 -10.71 -27.59
CA MET A 40 -21.12 -10.99 -28.01
C MET A 40 -22.17 -10.57 -26.97
N PRO A 41 -21.96 -10.72 -25.63
CA PRO A 41 -22.90 -10.19 -24.65
C PRO A 41 -22.77 -8.67 -24.42
N LEU A 42 -21.56 -8.10 -24.51
CA LEU A 42 -21.31 -6.67 -24.23
C LEU A 42 -21.99 -5.73 -25.21
N LEU A 43 -22.06 -6.09 -26.50
CA LEU A 43 -22.83 -5.32 -27.51
C LEU A 43 -24.29 -5.80 -27.66
N LYS A 44 -24.66 -6.94 -27.05
CA LYS A 44 -26.07 -7.33 -26.88
C LYS A 44 -26.76 -6.57 -25.74
N GLY A 45 -26.00 -5.84 -24.92
CA GLY A 45 -26.46 -5.12 -23.74
C GLY A 45 -26.85 -3.66 -23.96
N CYS A 46 -26.94 -3.16 -25.20
CA CYS A 46 -27.41 -1.79 -25.49
C CYS A 46 -28.94 -1.60 -25.31
N GLY A 47 -29.57 -2.40 -24.44
CA GLY A 47 -30.99 -2.32 -24.11
C GLY A 47 -31.18 -2.63 -22.64
N GLY A 48 -31.85 -1.72 -21.93
CA GLY A 48 -32.16 -1.83 -20.51
C GLY A 48 -32.96 -3.10 -20.16
N SER A 49 -32.95 -3.39 -18.86
CA SER A 49 -33.59 -4.52 -18.18
C SER A 49 -34.97 -4.89 -18.71
N ASP A 50 -35.22 -6.20 -18.70
CA ASP A 50 -36.44 -6.93 -19.06
C ASP A 50 -36.53 -7.38 -20.53
N GLY A 51 -36.77 -8.68 -20.69
CA GLY A 51 -36.62 -9.38 -21.96
C GLY A 51 -37.57 -8.87 -23.04
N THR A 52 -37.08 -8.00 -23.91
CA THR A 52 -37.56 -7.84 -25.29
C THR A 52 -36.45 -7.34 -26.20
N VAL A 53 -36.07 -8.21 -27.16
CA VAL A 53 -35.54 -7.94 -28.52
C VAL A 53 -34.41 -6.90 -28.65
N ALA A 54 -33.21 -7.38 -29.02
CA ALA A 54 -32.15 -6.57 -29.60
C ALA A 54 -32.71 -5.69 -30.74
N GLY A 55 -32.66 -4.36 -30.58
CA GLY A 55 -33.12 -3.43 -31.60
C GLY A 55 -32.33 -3.63 -32.89
N ASP A 56 -33.05 -3.80 -34.00
CA ASP A 56 -32.48 -3.80 -35.34
C ASP A 56 -31.62 -2.52 -35.54
N PRO A 57 -30.33 -2.58 -35.94
CA PRO A 57 -29.55 -1.38 -36.23
C PRO A 57 -30.15 -0.53 -37.36
N ALA A 58 -31.08 -1.08 -38.16
CA ALA A 58 -31.90 -0.35 -39.11
C ALA A 58 -33.18 0.27 -38.51
N ALA A 59 -33.50 0.01 -37.24
CA ALA A 59 -34.67 0.57 -36.57
C ALA A 59 -34.57 2.11 -36.54
N ARG A 60 -35.63 2.76 -37.00
CA ARG A 60 -35.76 4.21 -37.04
C ARG A 60 -36.88 4.67 -36.12
N GLU A 61 -36.70 5.83 -35.51
CA GLU A 61 -37.77 6.54 -34.80
C GLU A 61 -38.02 7.91 -35.43
N GLN A 62 -39.27 8.37 -35.36
CA GLN A 62 -39.65 9.71 -35.82
C GLN A 62 -39.51 10.68 -34.66
N ARG A 63 -38.75 11.76 -34.87
CA ARG A 63 -38.49 12.79 -33.88
C ARG A 63 -38.86 14.16 -34.43
N GLN A 64 -39.51 14.96 -33.60
CA GLN A 64 -39.72 16.37 -33.87
C GLN A 64 -38.71 17.18 -33.06
N TYR A 65 -38.01 18.11 -33.72
CA TYR A 65 -37.11 19.06 -33.05
C TYR A 65 -37.50 20.50 -33.37
N PHE A 66 -37.32 21.36 -32.38
CA PHE A 66 -37.59 22.79 -32.36
C PHE A 66 -36.26 23.52 -32.16
N PHE A 67 -35.99 24.56 -32.93
CA PHE A 67 -34.67 25.20 -32.94
C PHE A 67 -34.70 26.69 -32.63
N ASN A 68 -33.73 27.13 -31.84
CA ASN A 68 -33.29 28.53 -31.80
C ASN A 68 -31.95 28.67 -32.53
N LEU A 69 -32.00 29.17 -33.77
CA LEU A 69 -30.81 29.37 -34.61
C LEU A 69 -30.20 30.78 -34.48
N GLY A 70 -30.69 31.57 -33.52
CA GLY A 70 -30.21 32.92 -33.21
C GLY A 70 -30.69 34.03 -34.17
N PRO A 71 -30.31 35.30 -33.89
CA PRO A 71 -30.82 36.48 -34.60
C PRO A 71 -30.52 36.51 -36.11
N ALA A 72 -29.40 35.90 -36.53
CA ALA A 72 -29.00 35.83 -37.94
C ALA A 72 -30.02 35.06 -38.79
N ALA A 73 -30.60 33.98 -38.23
CA ALA A 73 -31.62 33.16 -38.89
C ALA A 73 -33.05 33.75 -38.82
N ALA A 74 -33.26 34.78 -37.97
CA ALA A 74 -34.55 35.46 -37.83
C ALA A 74 -34.82 36.51 -38.94
N SER A 75 -33.80 36.89 -39.71
CA SER A 75 -33.94 37.82 -40.84
C SER A 75 -34.57 37.16 -42.07
N ASN A 76 -35.42 37.88 -42.82
CA ASN A 76 -36.15 37.40 -44.01
C ASN A 76 -35.23 37.19 -45.24
N GLY A 77 -34.19 36.37 -45.12
CA GLY A 77 -33.32 35.96 -46.23
C GLY A 77 -33.85 34.72 -46.95
N SER A 78 -33.45 34.53 -48.21
CA SER A 78 -33.83 33.40 -49.06
C SER A 78 -33.00 32.12 -48.85
N SER A 79 -32.27 32.02 -47.71
CA SER A 79 -31.45 30.85 -47.33
C SER A 79 -32.26 29.59 -47.01
N ARG A 80 -31.70 28.40 -47.28
CA ARG A 80 -32.28 27.09 -46.94
C ARG A 80 -31.58 26.47 -45.72
N PHE A 81 -32.32 26.10 -44.69
CA PHE A 81 -31.79 25.39 -43.51
C PHE A 81 -32.05 23.88 -43.61
N VAL A 82 -31.05 23.06 -43.28
CA VAL A 82 -31.14 21.59 -43.25
C VAL A 82 -30.57 21.01 -41.97
N LEU A 83 -31.26 19.99 -41.44
CA LEU A 83 -30.76 19.11 -40.40
C LEU A 83 -29.97 18.00 -41.09
N VAL A 84 -28.71 17.83 -40.70
CA VAL A 84 -27.86 16.73 -41.17
C VAL A 84 -27.72 15.71 -40.07
N ALA A 85 -28.01 14.45 -40.38
CA ALA A 85 -27.85 13.30 -39.50
C ALA A 85 -27.23 12.13 -40.29
N GLY A 86 -25.92 11.92 -40.13
CA GLY A 86 -25.17 11.00 -41.01
C GLY A 86 -25.23 11.48 -42.46
N SER A 87 -25.75 10.65 -43.36
CA SER A 87 -25.95 11.00 -44.78
C SER A 87 -27.33 11.61 -45.11
N GLN A 88 -28.22 11.78 -44.13
CA GLN A 88 -29.56 12.31 -44.38
C GLN A 88 -29.60 13.84 -44.16
N GLU A 89 -30.04 14.58 -45.18
CA GLU A 89 -30.40 15.99 -45.06
C GLU A 89 -31.91 16.16 -45.02
N THR A 90 -32.45 16.75 -43.96
CA THR A 90 -33.89 17.05 -43.81
C THR A 90 -34.11 18.55 -43.76
N PRO A 91 -34.88 19.17 -44.67
CA PRO A 91 -35.16 20.61 -44.65
C PRO A 91 -35.91 21.04 -43.38
N LEU A 92 -35.46 22.13 -42.77
CA LEU A 92 -36.15 22.78 -41.65
C LEU A 92 -37.28 23.67 -42.18
N GLN A 93 -38.38 23.72 -41.43
CA GLN A 93 -39.49 24.64 -41.67
C GLN A 93 -39.42 25.80 -40.68
N ARG A 94 -39.81 27.00 -41.09
CA ARG A 94 -39.94 28.13 -40.16
C ARG A 94 -41.05 27.81 -39.15
N ALA A 95 -40.80 28.10 -37.88
CA ALA A 95 -41.75 27.82 -36.82
C ALA A 95 -43.02 28.67 -36.95
N THR A 96 -44.16 28.06 -36.62
CA THR A 96 -45.47 28.73 -36.58
C THR A 96 -45.90 29.03 -35.13
N PRO A 97 -46.86 29.93 -34.90
CA PRO A 97 -47.44 30.12 -33.57
C PRO A 97 -48.00 28.84 -32.93
N GLN A 98 -48.46 27.88 -33.74
CA GLN A 98 -48.91 26.57 -33.26
C GLN A 98 -47.73 25.72 -32.74
N ASN A 99 -46.56 25.78 -33.40
CA ASN A 99 -45.35 25.14 -32.93
C ASN A 99 -44.88 25.74 -31.59
N LEU A 100 -44.98 27.06 -31.46
CA LEU A 100 -44.67 27.75 -30.20
C LEU A 100 -45.61 27.33 -29.06
N GLN A 101 -46.91 27.19 -29.32
CA GLN A 101 -47.86 26.67 -28.33
C GLN A 101 -47.58 25.21 -27.94
N ALA A 102 -47.15 24.37 -28.90
CA ALA A 102 -46.80 22.98 -28.64
C ALA A 102 -45.58 22.89 -27.69
N ILE A 103 -44.49 23.59 -27.99
CA ILE A 103 -43.27 23.52 -27.17
C ILE A 103 -43.44 24.24 -25.82
N ARG A 104 -44.35 25.22 -25.71
CA ARG A 104 -44.69 25.86 -24.42
C ARG A 104 -45.36 24.92 -23.41
N GLN A 105 -45.83 23.74 -23.85
CA GLN A 105 -46.25 22.69 -22.91
C GLN A 105 -45.06 22.07 -22.16
N GLU A 106 -43.86 22.11 -22.76
CA GLU A 106 -42.60 21.66 -22.18
C GLU A 106 -41.81 22.82 -21.56
N ILE A 107 -41.85 24.01 -22.18
CA ILE A 107 -41.15 25.23 -21.76
C ILE A 107 -42.14 26.40 -21.58
N PRO A 108 -42.87 26.48 -20.46
CA PRO A 108 -43.94 27.48 -20.28
C PRO A 108 -43.48 28.94 -20.42
N THR A 109 -42.20 29.22 -20.14
CA THR A 109 -41.61 30.57 -20.12
C THR A 109 -40.90 30.96 -21.42
N LEU A 110 -40.96 30.14 -22.48
CA LEU A 110 -40.23 30.39 -23.73
C LEU A 110 -40.71 31.69 -24.42
N PRO A 111 -39.84 32.68 -24.71
CA PRO A 111 -40.20 33.90 -25.44
C PRO A 111 -40.75 33.64 -26.85
N ASP A 112 -41.55 34.57 -27.37
CA ASP A 112 -42.16 34.45 -28.72
C ASP A 112 -41.12 34.39 -29.85
N ASP A 113 -39.95 34.99 -29.66
CA ASP A 113 -38.84 35.06 -30.62
C ASP A 113 -37.77 33.97 -30.41
N ALA A 114 -37.89 33.16 -29.36
CA ALA A 114 -36.93 32.10 -29.03
C ALA A 114 -37.13 30.80 -29.83
N LEU A 115 -38.12 30.74 -30.73
CA LEU A 115 -38.36 29.60 -31.61
C LEU A 115 -38.30 30.04 -33.08
N THR A 116 -37.29 29.55 -33.81
CA THR A 116 -37.03 29.96 -35.20
C THR A 116 -37.51 28.92 -36.22
N HIS A 117 -37.20 27.64 -35.99
CA HIS A 117 -37.44 26.56 -36.95
C HIS A 117 -37.90 25.27 -36.27
N VAL A 118 -38.50 24.37 -37.05
CA VAL A 118 -38.94 23.04 -36.63
C VAL A 118 -38.60 22.02 -37.72
N VAL A 119 -38.34 20.77 -37.33
CA VAL A 119 -38.16 19.66 -38.26
C VAL A 119 -38.79 18.39 -37.69
N SER A 120 -39.28 17.52 -38.57
CA SER A 120 -39.60 16.14 -38.24
C SER A 120 -38.66 15.24 -39.03
N ALA A 121 -37.84 14.45 -38.33
CA ALA A 121 -36.77 13.66 -38.92
C ALA A 121 -36.84 12.20 -38.47
N SER A 122 -36.45 11.29 -39.37
CA SER A 122 -36.38 9.84 -39.13
C SER A 122 -34.97 9.46 -38.68
N LEU A 123 -34.74 9.32 -37.38
CA LEU A 123 -33.41 9.08 -36.80
C LEU A 123 -33.24 7.62 -36.34
N THR A 124 -32.03 7.22 -35.94
CA THR A 124 -31.75 5.87 -35.43
C THR A 124 -32.41 5.64 -34.08
N ALA A 125 -33.09 4.51 -33.91
CA ALA A 125 -33.73 4.15 -32.63
C ALA A 125 -32.83 3.33 -31.69
N SER A 126 -31.58 3.06 -32.09
CA SER A 126 -30.72 2.07 -31.43
C SER A 126 -29.36 2.59 -30.95
N SER A 127 -28.92 3.76 -31.41
CA SER A 127 -27.62 4.32 -31.02
C SER A 127 -27.61 5.84 -31.01
N PRO A 128 -26.73 6.50 -30.25
CA PRO A 128 -26.57 7.95 -30.33
C PRO A 128 -26.06 8.39 -31.70
N GLN A 129 -26.52 9.55 -32.16
CA GLN A 129 -26.09 10.13 -33.44
C GLN A 129 -25.88 11.64 -33.30
N LEU A 130 -24.73 12.17 -33.75
CA LEU A 130 -24.54 13.62 -33.83
C LEU A 130 -25.39 14.18 -34.98
N CYS A 131 -26.14 15.23 -34.69
CA CYS A 131 -26.95 15.99 -35.63
C CYS A 131 -26.49 17.45 -35.66
N TYR A 132 -26.57 18.10 -36.82
CA TYR A 132 -26.22 19.52 -36.93
C TYR A 132 -27.05 20.27 -37.97
N VAL A 133 -27.13 21.60 -37.83
CA VAL A 133 -27.95 22.46 -38.70
C VAL A 133 -27.06 23.30 -39.61
N LYS A 134 -27.24 23.12 -40.92
CA LYS A 134 -26.54 23.81 -42.00
C LYS A 134 -27.45 24.85 -42.66
N GLU A 135 -26.98 26.08 -42.79
CA GLU A 135 -27.57 27.13 -43.62
C GLU A 135 -26.88 27.11 -44.99
N ILE A 136 -27.66 27.01 -46.06
CA ILE A 136 -27.20 27.06 -47.46
C ILE A 136 -27.65 28.39 -48.06
N LEU A 137 -26.68 29.19 -48.50
CA LEU A 137 -26.91 30.53 -49.06
C LEU A 137 -27.25 30.42 -50.57
N ASP A 138 -28.17 31.27 -51.04
CA ASP A 138 -28.56 31.29 -52.46
C ASP A 138 -27.41 31.75 -53.36
N GLY A 139 -27.09 30.95 -54.40
CA GLY A 139 -26.16 31.31 -55.48
C GLY A 139 -24.85 30.52 -55.55
N SER A 140 -24.54 29.62 -54.60
CA SER A 140 -23.41 28.69 -54.65
C SER A 140 -23.52 27.61 -53.57
N SER A 141 -23.45 26.32 -53.92
CA SER A 141 -23.37 25.20 -52.95
C SER A 141 -22.05 25.18 -52.15
N ALA A 142 -21.08 26.04 -52.51
CA ALA A 142 -19.77 26.08 -51.88
C ALA A 142 -19.71 26.95 -50.61
N ASP A 143 -20.73 27.77 -50.32
CA ASP A 143 -20.72 28.70 -49.19
C ASP A 143 -21.89 28.41 -48.22
N TRP A 144 -21.57 27.87 -47.05
CA TRP A 144 -22.56 27.43 -46.05
C TRP A 144 -22.14 27.80 -44.64
N ARG A 145 -23.10 27.83 -43.71
CA ARG A 145 -22.86 28.12 -42.29
C ARG A 145 -23.38 27.03 -41.36
N LEU A 146 -22.69 26.82 -40.25
CA LEU A 146 -23.05 25.86 -39.21
C LEU A 146 -23.61 26.60 -37.99
N HIS A 147 -24.91 26.44 -37.74
CA HIS A 147 -25.61 27.16 -36.66
C HIS A 147 -25.51 26.47 -35.30
N THR A 148 -25.95 25.21 -35.21
CA THR A 148 -25.96 24.43 -33.97
C THR A 148 -25.68 22.95 -34.26
N MET A 149 -25.28 22.19 -33.24
CA MET A 149 -25.14 20.74 -33.26
C MET A 149 -25.64 20.16 -31.93
N PHE A 150 -26.09 18.91 -31.93
CA PHE A 150 -26.57 18.22 -30.74
C PHE A 150 -26.49 16.70 -30.94
N TYR A 151 -26.51 15.93 -29.87
CA TYR A 151 -26.66 14.47 -29.98
C TYR A 151 -28.14 14.11 -29.95
N HIS A 152 -28.57 13.33 -30.93
CA HIS A 152 -29.78 12.53 -30.81
C HIS A 152 -29.47 11.31 -29.94
N VAL A 153 -30.20 11.18 -28.84
CA VAL A 153 -30.22 9.97 -28.01
C VAL A 153 -31.57 9.27 -28.21
N PRO A 154 -31.59 7.95 -28.49
CA PRO A 154 -32.85 7.25 -28.70
C PRO A 154 -33.81 7.34 -27.50
N GLN A 155 -35.13 7.44 -27.76
CA GLN A 155 -36.13 7.64 -26.71
C GLN A 155 -36.13 6.51 -25.66
N ALA A 156 -35.89 5.28 -26.10
CA ALA A 156 -35.79 4.12 -25.22
C ALA A 156 -34.61 4.24 -24.26
N ALA A 157 -33.47 4.74 -24.74
CA ALA A 157 -32.27 4.94 -23.95
C ALA A 157 -32.41 6.11 -22.96
N ALA A 158 -32.98 7.23 -23.41
CA ALA A 158 -33.32 8.35 -22.53
C ALA A 158 -34.28 7.92 -21.42
N SER A 159 -35.22 7.01 -21.71
CA SER A 159 -36.13 6.45 -20.71
C SER A 159 -35.44 5.48 -19.73
N ALA A 160 -34.45 4.71 -20.20
CA ALA A 160 -33.65 3.81 -19.36
C ALA A 160 -32.71 4.56 -18.40
N ALA A 161 -32.29 5.78 -18.73
CA ALA A 161 -31.46 6.61 -17.85
C ALA A 161 -32.26 7.27 -16.71
N LYS A 162 -33.58 7.49 -16.89
CA LYS A 162 -34.45 8.20 -15.92
C LYS A 162 -34.37 7.70 -14.47
N PRO A 163 -34.33 6.38 -14.18
CA PRO A 163 -34.26 5.89 -12.80
C PRO A 163 -32.93 6.20 -12.09
N LEU A 164 -31.87 6.50 -12.85
CA LEU A 164 -30.54 6.80 -12.31
C LEU A 164 -30.36 8.29 -12.00
N LEU A 165 -31.22 9.16 -12.53
CA LEU A 165 -31.16 10.61 -12.32
C LEU A 165 -31.48 10.94 -10.86
N SER A 166 -30.68 11.84 -10.27
CA SER A 166 -30.77 12.13 -8.84
C SER A 166 -32.02 12.92 -8.45
N THR A 167 -32.63 13.65 -9.40
CA THR A 167 -33.81 14.53 -9.18
C THR A 167 -34.62 14.69 -10.50
N THR A 168 -35.91 15.09 -10.47
CA THR A 168 -36.75 15.28 -11.69
C THR A 168 -37.30 16.73 -11.86
N CYS A 169 -36.98 17.38 -12.99
CA CYS A 169 -37.15 18.82 -13.26
C CYS A 169 -38.57 19.34 -13.41
N LYS A 170 -39.57 18.48 -13.59
CA LYS A 170 -40.95 18.94 -13.87
C LYS A 170 -41.52 19.82 -12.74
N ALA A 171 -40.91 19.82 -11.56
CA ALA A 171 -41.34 20.59 -10.40
C ALA A 171 -40.44 21.78 -10.00
N GLU A 172 -39.17 21.87 -10.45
CA GLU A 172 -38.19 22.80 -9.84
C GLU A 172 -37.59 23.89 -10.76
N GLY A 173 -37.95 23.94 -12.05
CA GLY A 173 -37.60 25.07 -12.94
C GLY A 173 -36.12 25.10 -13.34
N ASP A 174 -35.83 24.75 -14.60
CA ASP A 174 -34.48 24.76 -15.17
C ASP A 174 -33.93 26.19 -15.31
N LEU A 175 -33.35 26.76 -14.24
CA LEU A 175 -32.98 28.18 -14.21
C LEU A 175 -31.85 28.55 -15.18
N LEU A 176 -30.86 27.68 -15.44
CA LEU A 176 -29.73 28.00 -16.33
C LEU A 176 -30.11 27.94 -17.80
N ARG A 177 -30.78 26.87 -18.23
CA ARG A 177 -31.21 26.76 -19.63
C ARG A 177 -32.39 27.70 -19.89
N GLN A 178 -33.33 27.88 -18.96
CA GLN A 178 -34.37 28.92 -19.11
C GLN A 178 -33.75 30.32 -19.15
N ALA A 179 -32.74 30.63 -18.33
CA ALA A 179 -32.05 31.92 -18.42
C ALA A 179 -31.34 32.09 -19.77
N PHE A 180 -30.78 31.01 -20.33
CA PHE A 180 -30.22 31.03 -21.69
C PHE A 180 -31.31 31.26 -22.76
N SER A 181 -32.37 30.44 -22.76
CA SER A 181 -33.45 30.49 -23.73
C SER A 181 -34.34 31.73 -23.61
N ALA A 182 -34.36 32.39 -22.44
CA ALA A 182 -35.05 33.66 -22.21
C ALA A 182 -34.23 34.89 -22.62
N CYS A 183 -33.03 34.73 -23.18
CA CYS A 183 -32.10 35.82 -23.51
C CYS A 183 -32.25 36.25 -24.98
N PRO A 184 -33.02 37.29 -25.32
CA PRO A 184 -33.34 37.57 -26.71
C PRO A 184 -32.35 38.58 -27.33
N SER A 185 -31.58 39.35 -26.54
CA SER A 185 -30.63 40.37 -27.06
C SER A 185 -29.78 41.18 -26.04
N GLY A 186 -29.68 40.85 -24.74
CA GLY A 186 -28.74 41.63 -23.89
C GLY A 186 -28.85 41.54 -22.37
N LEU A 187 -28.46 40.41 -21.76
CA LEU A 187 -28.13 40.39 -20.32
C LEU A 187 -26.66 40.77 -20.10
N SER A 188 -26.41 41.69 -19.17
CA SER A 188 -25.05 42.01 -18.71
C SER A 188 -24.51 40.88 -17.82
N THR A 189 -23.18 40.72 -17.78
CA THR A 189 -22.47 39.71 -16.99
C THR A 189 -22.90 39.68 -15.51
N GLN A 190 -23.36 40.81 -14.97
CA GLN A 190 -23.89 40.94 -13.60
C GLN A 190 -25.32 40.37 -13.42
N GLY A 191 -26.22 40.53 -14.39
CA GLY A 191 -27.55 39.92 -14.35
C GLY A 191 -27.47 38.38 -14.41
N ILE A 192 -26.46 37.89 -15.12
CA ILE A 192 -26.15 36.47 -15.29
C ILE A 192 -25.55 35.85 -14.01
N GLN A 193 -24.66 36.57 -13.32
CA GLN A 193 -24.10 36.14 -12.03
C GLN A 193 -25.13 36.10 -10.90
N ALA A 194 -26.15 36.97 -10.95
CA ALA A 194 -27.24 36.97 -9.98
C ALA A 194 -28.19 35.77 -10.13
N LEU A 195 -28.44 35.31 -11.36
CA LEU A 195 -29.23 34.11 -11.66
C LEU A 195 -28.49 32.81 -11.29
N ALA A 196 -27.16 32.79 -11.45
CA ALA A 196 -26.32 31.65 -11.05
C ALA A 196 -26.18 31.49 -9.51
N ALA A 197 -26.44 32.54 -8.73
CA ALA A 197 -26.24 32.56 -7.28
C ALA A 197 -27.44 32.04 -6.45
N SER A 198 -28.62 31.82 -7.05
CA SER A 198 -29.86 31.48 -6.34
C SER A 198 -30.21 29.99 -6.31
N ALA A 199 -29.22 29.10 -6.40
CA ALA A 199 -29.41 27.74 -6.91
C ALA A 199 -30.27 26.78 -6.06
N SER A 200 -31.29 26.22 -6.71
CA SER A 200 -31.68 24.81 -6.59
C SER A 200 -31.49 24.18 -7.98
N PHE A 201 -30.58 23.22 -8.10
CA PHE A 201 -30.25 22.57 -9.37
C PHE A 201 -31.06 21.28 -9.50
N CYS A 202 -31.88 21.16 -10.54
CA CYS A 202 -32.60 19.92 -10.83
C CYS A 202 -32.53 19.57 -12.33
N VAL A 203 -32.87 18.32 -12.62
CA VAL A 203 -32.52 17.53 -13.80
C VAL A 203 -33.79 16.96 -14.44
N GLY A 204 -34.01 17.19 -15.73
CA GLY A 204 -35.00 16.47 -16.55
C GLY A 204 -34.31 16.06 -17.84
N PRO A 205 -34.92 15.22 -18.71
CA PRO A 205 -34.34 15.05 -20.04
C PRO A 205 -34.08 16.46 -20.55
N GLU A 206 -32.88 16.73 -21.09
CA GLU A 206 -32.66 17.90 -21.94
C GLU A 206 -33.95 18.19 -22.69
N TYR A 207 -34.37 19.44 -22.88
CA TYR A 207 -35.54 19.70 -23.72
C TYR A 207 -35.36 18.89 -25.00
N ASP A 208 -36.09 17.79 -25.06
CA ASP A 208 -35.57 16.63 -25.81
C ASP A 208 -35.79 16.93 -27.29
N GLU A 209 -36.81 17.74 -27.52
CA GLU A 209 -37.25 18.31 -28.75
C GLU A 209 -36.68 19.72 -29.00
N TYR A 210 -36.40 20.55 -27.97
CA TYR A 210 -35.86 21.92 -28.18
C TYR A 210 -34.32 21.93 -28.23
N LYS A 211 -33.73 22.54 -29.25
CA LYS A 211 -32.29 22.60 -29.50
C LYS A 211 -31.80 24.03 -29.74
N ASP A 212 -30.77 24.43 -29.02
CA ASP A 212 -30.16 25.75 -29.11
C ASP A 212 -28.62 25.69 -29.01
N TYR A 213 -27.97 26.82 -28.72
CA TYR A 213 -26.52 26.88 -28.55
C TYR A 213 -26.04 26.25 -27.23
N PHE A 214 -26.91 26.02 -26.25
CA PHE A 214 -26.57 25.25 -25.05
C PHE A 214 -26.39 23.77 -25.38
N ASP A 215 -27.27 23.19 -26.21
CA ASP A 215 -27.10 21.82 -26.73
C ASP A 215 -25.81 21.68 -27.56
N GLN A 216 -25.43 22.75 -28.29
CA GLN A 216 -24.15 22.80 -28.98
C GLN A 216 -22.97 22.77 -28.02
N ALA A 217 -23.00 23.51 -26.91
CA ALA A 217 -21.94 23.43 -25.90
C ALA A 217 -21.84 22.02 -25.28
N ILE A 218 -22.98 21.40 -24.97
CA ILE A 218 -23.05 20.01 -24.49
C ILE A 218 -22.42 19.06 -25.51
N ALA A 219 -22.78 19.18 -26.79
CA ALA A 219 -22.24 18.34 -27.85
C ALA A 219 -20.73 18.53 -28.04
N LEU A 220 -20.24 19.77 -28.01
CA LEU A 220 -18.82 20.10 -28.10
C LEU A 220 -18.01 19.42 -26.98
N VAL A 221 -18.53 19.44 -25.74
CA VAL A 221 -17.86 18.81 -24.58
C VAL A 221 -18.00 17.27 -24.62
N SER A 222 -19.16 16.76 -25.05
CA SER A 222 -19.46 15.32 -25.16
C SER A 222 -18.63 14.61 -26.24
N ASN A 223 -18.01 15.34 -27.18
CA ASN A 223 -17.06 14.76 -28.12
C ASN A 223 -15.80 14.21 -27.41
N HIS A 224 -15.47 14.66 -26.19
CA HIS A 224 -14.30 14.15 -25.44
C HIS A 224 -14.49 12.67 -25.05
N PRO A 225 -13.51 11.77 -25.27
CA PRO A 225 -13.69 10.32 -25.09
C PRO A 225 -13.84 9.85 -23.63
N GLU A 226 -13.44 10.67 -22.64
CA GLU A 226 -13.75 10.43 -21.22
C GLU A 226 -15.05 11.13 -20.76
N VAL A 227 -15.79 11.80 -21.66
CA VAL A 227 -17.07 12.47 -21.37
C VAL A 227 -18.22 11.85 -22.18
N GLY A 228 -18.07 11.65 -23.48
CA GLY A 228 -19.06 10.98 -24.32
C GLY A 228 -19.17 9.49 -24.03
N SER A 229 -20.26 8.87 -24.51
CA SER A 229 -20.47 7.42 -24.45
C SER A 229 -21.22 6.89 -25.68
N PHE A 230 -20.88 5.68 -26.13
CA PHE A 230 -21.70 4.95 -27.11
C PHE A 230 -22.87 4.19 -26.46
N ASP A 231 -22.85 4.00 -25.16
CA ASP A 231 -24.00 3.49 -24.43
C ASP A 231 -25.00 4.62 -24.28
N ALA A 232 -26.09 4.55 -25.06
CA ALA A 232 -27.06 5.63 -25.14
C ALA A 232 -27.67 6.02 -23.77
N PRO A 233 -27.98 5.08 -22.85
CA PRO A 233 -28.38 5.42 -21.48
C PRO A 233 -27.29 6.16 -20.70
N THR A 234 -26.03 5.71 -20.78
CA THR A 234 -24.89 6.39 -20.13
C THR A 234 -24.66 7.79 -20.69
N LEU A 235 -24.72 7.97 -22.02
CA LEU A 235 -24.61 9.29 -22.64
C LEU A 235 -25.73 10.22 -22.19
N SER A 236 -26.98 9.71 -22.18
CA SER A 236 -28.14 10.45 -21.69
C SER A 236 -27.95 10.89 -20.24
N TYR A 237 -27.47 9.99 -19.38
CA TYR A 237 -27.16 10.28 -17.99
C TYR A 237 -26.08 11.36 -17.85
N ILE A 238 -24.96 11.25 -18.57
CA ILE A 238 -23.86 12.25 -18.49
C ILE A 238 -24.34 13.63 -18.96
N GLN A 239 -25.05 13.69 -20.07
CA GLN A 239 -25.59 14.94 -20.61
C GLN A 239 -26.56 15.60 -19.62
N THR A 240 -27.47 14.81 -19.08
CA THR A 240 -28.57 15.28 -18.26
C THR A 240 -28.16 15.59 -16.81
N GLU A 241 -27.43 14.67 -16.16
CA GLU A 241 -27.05 14.78 -14.74
C GLU A 241 -25.76 15.59 -14.54
N ILE A 242 -24.83 15.60 -15.51
CA ILE A 242 -23.50 16.21 -15.30
C ILE A 242 -23.32 17.48 -16.15
N LEU A 243 -23.53 17.42 -17.46
CA LEU A 243 -23.25 18.54 -18.36
C LEU A 243 -24.24 19.70 -18.20
N CYS A 244 -25.55 19.41 -18.16
CA CYS A 244 -26.60 20.43 -18.03
C CYS A 244 -26.46 21.29 -16.77
N ARG A 245 -25.85 20.78 -15.70
CA ARG A 245 -25.67 21.49 -14.41
C ARG A 245 -24.38 22.29 -14.33
N ASN A 246 -23.53 22.22 -15.36
CA ASN A 246 -22.17 22.72 -15.27
C ASN A 246 -22.07 24.18 -15.76
N GLN A 247 -21.66 25.08 -14.86
CA GLN A 247 -21.47 26.51 -15.17
C GLN A 247 -20.47 26.76 -16.31
N PHE A 248 -19.44 25.92 -16.48
CA PHE A 248 -18.46 26.10 -17.56
C PHE A 248 -19.05 25.71 -18.93
N VAL A 249 -20.00 24.78 -18.96
CA VAL A 249 -20.77 24.45 -20.18
C VAL A 249 -21.69 25.61 -20.54
N TYR A 250 -22.33 26.24 -19.54
CA TYR A 250 -23.11 27.47 -19.76
C TYR A 250 -22.25 28.62 -20.29
N ASP A 251 -21.08 28.87 -19.69
CA ASP A 251 -20.15 29.91 -20.15
C ASP A 251 -19.70 29.68 -21.60
N LEU A 252 -19.50 28.41 -21.98
CA LEU A 252 -19.21 28.03 -23.36
C LEU A 252 -20.40 28.35 -24.28
N ALA A 253 -21.63 27.99 -23.88
CA ALA A 253 -22.86 28.24 -24.62
C ALA A 253 -23.08 29.73 -24.92
N VAL A 254 -22.87 30.60 -23.93
CA VAL A 254 -22.95 32.06 -24.11
C VAL A 254 -21.89 32.54 -25.10
N SER A 255 -20.66 32.05 -24.98
CA SER A 255 -19.57 32.44 -25.89
C SER A 255 -19.89 32.06 -27.34
N ILE A 256 -20.31 30.82 -27.61
CA ILE A 256 -20.62 30.40 -28.99
C ILE A 256 -21.83 31.11 -29.58
N PHE A 257 -22.84 31.44 -28.76
CA PHE A 257 -23.99 32.24 -29.19
C PHE A 257 -23.58 33.66 -29.57
N THR A 258 -22.78 34.33 -28.73
CA THR A 258 -22.33 35.71 -28.99
C THR A 258 -21.41 35.83 -30.21
N GLN A 259 -20.61 34.79 -30.49
CA GLN A 259 -19.72 34.77 -31.65
C GLN A 259 -20.47 34.58 -32.97
N GLY A 260 -21.63 33.91 -32.97
CA GLY A 260 -22.41 33.62 -34.17
C GLY A 260 -21.95 32.36 -34.92
N PRO A 261 -22.68 31.92 -35.97
CA PRO A 261 -22.48 30.62 -36.63
C PRO A 261 -21.11 30.49 -37.30
N ALA A 262 -20.62 29.25 -37.47
CA ALA A 262 -19.38 29.02 -38.18
C ALA A 262 -19.57 29.23 -39.68
N ALA A 263 -18.62 29.88 -40.35
CA ALA A 263 -18.69 30.24 -41.76
C ALA A 263 -17.34 30.01 -42.47
N THR A 264 -17.35 29.99 -43.81
CA THR A 264 -16.13 29.88 -44.64
C THR A 264 -15.22 31.12 -44.53
N GLN A 265 -15.79 32.28 -44.20
CA GLN A 265 -15.03 33.49 -43.88
C GLN A 265 -14.66 33.53 -42.39
N PRO A 266 -13.49 34.08 -42.03
CA PRO A 266 -13.09 34.24 -40.63
C PRO A 266 -14.13 35.01 -39.81
N GLY A 267 -14.61 34.39 -38.73
CA GLY A 267 -15.69 34.90 -37.87
C GLY A 267 -16.48 33.74 -37.26
N GLY A 268 -17.38 34.02 -36.31
CA GLY A 268 -18.18 32.98 -35.66
C GLY A 268 -17.45 32.23 -34.55
N TRP A 269 -18.15 31.25 -33.96
CA TRP A 269 -17.57 30.33 -32.96
C TRP A 269 -16.47 29.43 -33.54
N ALA A 270 -16.46 29.26 -34.87
CA ALA A 270 -15.44 28.56 -35.65
C ALA A 270 -15.41 29.05 -37.11
N THR A 271 -14.31 28.81 -37.82
CA THR A 271 -14.16 29.04 -39.27
C THR A 271 -14.14 27.70 -40.00
N LEU A 272 -14.86 27.60 -41.12
CA LEU A 272 -14.88 26.43 -42.01
C LEU A 272 -13.74 26.55 -43.04
N GLU A 273 -12.64 25.84 -42.83
CA GLU A 273 -11.49 25.83 -43.74
C GLU A 273 -11.62 24.70 -44.77
N PRO A 274 -11.63 24.98 -46.08
CA PRO A 274 -11.70 23.93 -47.10
C PRO A 274 -10.52 22.96 -47.02
N VAL A 275 -10.80 21.66 -47.05
CA VAL A 275 -9.78 20.62 -47.11
C VAL A 275 -9.25 20.55 -48.54
N VAL A 276 -7.96 20.89 -48.72
CA VAL A 276 -7.32 20.92 -50.03
C VAL A 276 -6.54 19.62 -50.29
N ASP A 277 -6.66 19.08 -51.50
CA ASP A 277 -5.82 17.96 -51.92
C ASP A 277 -4.37 18.44 -52.15
N SER A 278 -3.44 17.87 -51.39
CA SER A 278 -2.01 18.25 -51.41
C SER A 278 -1.31 18.11 -52.76
N ASP A 279 -1.83 17.30 -53.69
CA ASP A 279 -1.17 17.03 -54.97
C ASP A 279 -1.73 17.93 -56.09
N THR A 280 -3.01 18.32 -55.98
CA THR A 280 -3.69 19.12 -57.01
C THR A 280 -3.92 20.58 -56.61
N GLY A 281 -3.78 20.91 -55.32
CA GLY A 281 -4.02 22.25 -54.78
C GLY A 281 -5.49 22.69 -54.84
N ARG A 282 -6.43 21.76 -55.10
CA ARG A 282 -7.87 22.06 -55.23
C ARG A 282 -8.64 21.57 -53.99
N PRO A 283 -9.73 22.25 -53.59
CA PRO A 283 -10.63 21.78 -52.54
C PRO A 283 -11.20 20.40 -52.88
N LEU A 284 -11.28 19.53 -51.87
CA LEU A 284 -12.03 18.29 -51.95
C LEU A 284 -13.53 18.62 -52.02
N LEU A 285 -14.24 17.93 -52.90
CA LEU A 285 -15.68 18.06 -53.08
C LEU A 285 -16.37 16.78 -52.63
N ASP A 286 -17.52 16.94 -51.97
CA ASP A 286 -18.44 15.87 -51.60
C ASP A 286 -19.29 15.43 -52.82
N ALA A 287 -20.04 14.32 -52.68
CA ALA A 287 -20.90 13.74 -53.72
C ALA A 287 -22.00 14.70 -54.21
N ASP A 288 -22.39 15.68 -53.40
CA ASP A 288 -23.34 16.74 -53.73
C ASP A 288 -22.68 17.99 -54.35
N GLY A 289 -21.35 17.98 -54.53
CA GLY A 289 -20.56 19.09 -55.05
C GLY A 289 -20.19 20.17 -54.03
N THR A 290 -20.51 19.99 -52.74
CA THR A 290 -20.12 20.90 -51.65
C THR A 290 -18.64 20.74 -51.31
N GLN A 291 -17.94 21.81 -50.90
CA GLN A 291 -16.57 21.69 -50.39
C GLN A 291 -16.55 20.95 -49.06
N VAL A 292 -15.63 19.99 -48.94
CA VAL A 292 -15.30 19.36 -47.67
C VAL A 292 -14.51 20.37 -46.83
N CYS A 293 -15.04 20.76 -45.68
CA CYS A 293 -14.41 21.76 -44.79
C CYS A 293 -14.05 21.15 -43.44
N ALA A 294 -12.99 21.66 -42.82
CA ALA A 294 -12.60 21.39 -41.44
C ALA A 294 -12.98 22.58 -40.54
N LEU A 295 -13.45 22.32 -39.32
CA LEU A 295 -13.69 23.37 -38.34
C LEU A 295 -12.40 23.83 -37.67
N LYS A 296 -12.14 25.13 -37.72
CA LYS A 296 -11.11 25.82 -36.95
C LYS A 296 -11.77 26.70 -35.90
N TYR A 297 -11.76 26.26 -34.66
CA TYR A 297 -12.41 27.00 -33.57
C TYR A 297 -11.72 28.32 -33.29
N SER A 298 -12.50 29.31 -32.86
CA SER A 298 -11.93 30.55 -32.34
C SER A 298 -11.12 30.27 -31.06
N GLN A 299 -10.15 31.14 -30.76
CA GLN A 299 -9.36 31.02 -29.54
C GLN A 299 -10.25 31.06 -28.28
N GLU A 300 -11.33 31.84 -28.29
CA GLU A 300 -12.27 31.95 -27.18
C GLU A 300 -13.06 30.65 -26.97
N THR A 301 -13.61 30.08 -28.04
CA THR A 301 -14.30 28.78 -28.00
C THR A 301 -13.39 27.70 -27.44
N LEU A 302 -12.14 27.66 -27.89
CA LEU A 302 -11.16 26.67 -27.42
C LEU A 302 -10.87 26.79 -25.92
N LEU A 303 -10.66 28.02 -25.41
CA LEU A 303 -10.40 28.28 -23.99
C LEU A 303 -11.57 27.85 -23.09
N LYS A 304 -12.80 28.21 -23.47
CA LYS A 304 -14.01 27.90 -22.71
C LYS A 304 -14.33 26.41 -22.73
N MET A 305 -14.17 25.77 -23.89
CA MET A 305 -14.37 24.34 -24.06
C MET A 305 -13.36 23.52 -23.24
N GLY A 306 -12.07 23.90 -23.26
CA GLY A 306 -11.04 23.25 -22.44
C GLY A 306 -11.35 23.32 -20.93
N ALA A 307 -11.80 24.49 -20.45
CA ALA A 307 -12.20 24.66 -19.05
C ALA A 307 -13.39 23.77 -18.65
N ALA A 308 -14.39 23.64 -19.52
CA ALA A 308 -15.55 22.78 -19.29
C ALA A 308 -15.17 21.29 -19.22
N ILE A 309 -14.33 20.81 -20.14
CA ILE A 309 -13.86 19.42 -20.18
C ILE A 309 -13.13 19.04 -18.88
N VAL A 310 -12.19 19.88 -18.41
CA VAL A 310 -11.42 19.63 -17.18
C VAL A 310 -12.33 19.49 -15.96
N GLN A 311 -13.36 20.33 -15.86
CA GLN A 311 -14.29 20.30 -14.73
C GLN A 311 -15.21 19.07 -14.78
N VAL A 312 -15.80 18.79 -15.94
CA VAL A 312 -16.77 17.68 -16.11
C VAL A 312 -16.14 16.31 -15.93
N THR A 313 -14.94 16.11 -16.47
CA THR A 313 -14.21 14.82 -16.33
C THR A 313 -13.98 14.45 -14.85
N GLY A 314 -13.69 15.43 -13.99
CA GLY A 314 -13.61 15.21 -12.54
C GLY A 314 -14.95 14.83 -11.90
N LEU A 315 -16.06 15.37 -12.38
CA LEU A 315 -17.40 15.02 -11.89
C LEU A 315 -17.78 13.59 -12.29
N ILE A 316 -17.53 13.21 -13.55
CA ILE A 316 -17.77 11.85 -14.07
C ILE A 316 -17.02 10.80 -13.26
N LYS A 317 -15.74 11.03 -12.93
CA LYS A 317 -14.94 10.08 -12.14
C LYS A 317 -15.29 10.01 -10.65
N ASN A 318 -16.06 10.96 -10.14
CA ASN A 318 -16.57 10.92 -8.77
C ASN A 318 -18.03 10.43 -8.70
N ASP A 319 -18.65 10.17 -9.85
CA ASP A 319 -20.04 9.73 -9.91
C ASP A 319 -20.14 8.22 -9.61
N PRO A 320 -20.94 7.82 -8.59
CA PRO A 320 -21.05 6.44 -8.14
C PRO A 320 -21.75 5.52 -9.17
N ASN A 321 -22.55 6.06 -10.08
CA ASN A 321 -23.23 5.30 -11.12
C ASN A 321 -22.30 4.98 -12.29
N LEU A 322 -21.26 5.79 -12.48
CA LEU A 322 -20.38 5.74 -13.63
C LEU A 322 -19.05 4.99 -13.39
N GLY A 323 -18.73 4.64 -12.15
CA GLY A 323 -17.51 3.92 -11.77
C GLY A 323 -17.70 2.45 -11.36
N ALA A 324 -16.64 1.66 -11.45
CA ALA A 324 -16.55 0.31 -10.88
C ALA A 324 -15.14 -0.02 -10.34
N ASN A 325 -15.07 -0.82 -9.27
CA ASN A 325 -13.82 -1.43 -8.83
C ASN A 325 -13.77 -2.87 -9.37
N ILE A 326 -12.81 -3.15 -10.25
CA ILE A 326 -12.67 -4.47 -10.91
C ILE A 326 -11.54 -5.31 -10.34
N THR A 327 -11.04 -4.94 -9.15
CA THR A 327 -9.97 -5.64 -8.46
C THR A 327 -10.27 -7.13 -8.30
N GLY A 328 -9.32 -7.96 -8.75
CA GLY A 328 -9.36 -9.41 -8.54
C GLY A 328 -10.45 -10.16 -9.32
N LEU A 329 -11.23 -9.46 -10.16
CA LEU A 329 -12.24 -10.08 -11.00
C LEU A 329 -11.58 -10.73 -12.22
N ASP A 330 -12.11 -11.88 -12.64
CA ASP A 330 -11.75 -12.45 -13.94
C ASP A 330 -12.32 -11.57 -15.09
N PRO A 331 -11.83 -11.70 -16.34
CA PRO A 331 -12.29 -10.86 -17.44
C PRO A 331 -13.80 -10.93 -17.72
N ALA A 332 -14.47 -12.04 -17.43
CA ALA A 332 -15.91 -12.19 -17.66
C ALA A 332 -16.74 -11.50 -16.56
N GLN A 333 -16.30 -11.61 -15.31
CA GLN A 333 -16.88 -10.91 -14.16
C GLN A 333 -16.62 -9.40 -14.22
N ALA A 334 -15.42 -9.00 -14.65
CA ALA A 334 -15.08 -7.61 -14.90
C ALA A 334 -15.98 -7.03 -16.01
N ALA A 335 -16.18 -7.74 -17.12
CA ALA A 335 -17.07 -7.31 -18.20
C ALA A 335 -18.52 -7.06 -17.74
N GLU A 336 -19.04 -7.86 -16.81
CA GLU A 336 -20.37 -7.63 -16.23
C GLU A 336 -20.37 -6.42 -15.29
N ALA A 337 -19.37 -6.29 -14.42
CA ALA A 337 -19.22 -5.17 -13.49
C ALA A 337 -19.04 -3.80 -14.18
N LEU A 338 -18.58 -3.80 -15.44
CA LEU A 338 -18.31 -2.62 -16.26
C LEU A 338 -19.49 -2.18 -17.14
N ARG A 339 -20.63 -2.89 -17.15
CA ARG A 339 -21.80 -2.48 -17.95
C ARG A 339 -22.38 -1.14 -17.46
N GLY A 340 -22.60 -0.21 -18.39
CA GLY A 340 -23.11 1.13 -18.08
C GLY A 340 -22.13 2.01 -17.28
N LYS A 341 -20.84 1.63 -17.24
CA LYS A 341 -19.78 2.38 -16.55
C LYS A 341 -18.92 3.14 -17.56
N SER A 342 -18.40 4.30 -17.14
CA SER A 342 -17.51 5.15 -17.93
C SER A 342 -16.06 5.16 -17.42
N TRP A 343 -15.79 4.57 -16.25
CA TRP A 343 -14.43 4.41 -15.70
C TRP A 343 -14.37 3.27 -14.67
N PHE A 344 -13.16 2.86 -14.31
CA PHE A 344 -12.93 1.83 -13.29
C PHE A 344 -11.61 2.05 -12.54
N VAL A 345 -11.43 1.35 -11.43
CA VAL A 345 -10.19 1.27 -10.65
C VAL A 345 -9.73 -0.17 -10.45
N ASN A 346 -8.40 -0.33 -10.37
CA ASN A 346 -7.71 -1.52 -9.91
C ASN A 346 -6.99 -1.21 -8.59
N ASP A 347 -6.77 -2.21 -7.75
CA ASP A 347 -5.94 -2.08 -6.56
C ASP A 347 -4.54 -1.54 -6.89
N GLY A 348 -4.11 -0.58 -6.09
CA GLY A 348 -2.72 -0.15 -6.08
C GLY A 348 -1.83 -1.23 -5.46
N THR A 349 -0.66 -1.45 -6.03
CA THR A 349 0.40 -2.16 -5.29
C THR A 349 1.08 -1.16 -4.35
N PRO A 350 1.34 -1.50 -3.07
CA PRO A 350 2.00 -0.59 -2.15
C PRO A 350 3.32 -0.08 -2.73
N THR A 351 3.44 1.23 -2.90
CA THR A 351 4.68 1.87 -3.37
C THR A 351 5.73 1.73 -2.28
N ALA A 352 6.82 1.03 -2.58
CA ALA A 352 7.97 0.96 -1.69
C ALA A 352 8.66 2.32 -1.63
N ALA A 353 9.08 2.74 -0.44
CA ALA A 353 9.70 4.04 -0.20
C ALA A 353 10.84 4.31 -1.19
N GLY A 354 10.61 5.24 -2.11
CA GLY A 354 11.66 5.86 -2.88
C GLY A 354 12.38 6.88 -2.00
N GLN A 355 13.71 6.86 -2.05
CA GLN A 355 14.61 8.00 -2.19
C GLN A 355 16.02 7.43 -2.39
N GLY A 356 16.59 7.66 -3.58
CA GLY A 356 17.98 7.30 -3.86
C GLY A 356 18.28 7.29 -5.35
N SER A 357 18.72 8.43 -5.90
CA SER A 357 19.39 8.55 -7.21
C SER A 357 20.80 7.91 -7.21
N GLY A 358 20.93 6.74 -6.60
CA GLY A 358 22.15 5.93 -6.64
C GLY A 358 22.11 5.03 -7.87
N LEU A 359 22.85 5.41 -8.90
CA LEU A 359 23.36 4.45 -9.88
C LEU A 359 24.10 3.34 -9.11
N LEU A 360 23.89 2.09 -9.53
CA LEU A 360 24.59 0.91 -9.03
C LEU A 360 26.08 1.22 -8.79
N LYS A 361 26.55 1.13 -7.54
CA LYS A 361 27.99 1.05 -7.26
C LYS A 361 28.42 -0.41 -7.26
N ALA A 362 29.30 -0.72 -8.22
CA ALA A 362 30.14 -1.89 -8.41
C ALA A 362 29.89 -3.14 -7.54
N GLY A 363 29.33 -4.18 -8.17
CA GLY A 363 29.50 -5.60 -7.80
C GLY A 363 30.09 -6.37 -8.98
N ALA A 364 30.94 -7.36 -8.71
CA ALA A 364 31.83 -8.04 -9.65
C ALA A 364 31.17 -8.55 -10.95
N GLY A 365 31.96 -8.56 -12.03
CA GLY A 365 31.53 -9.00 -13.35
C GLY A 365 30.92 -10.42 -13.36
N LEU A 366 29.94 -10.58 -14.25
CA LEU A 366 29.22 -11.82 -14.54
C LEU A 366 30.20 -13.00 -14.76
N ALA A 367 30.30 -13.91 -13.80
CA ALA A 367 30.91 -15.21 -14.02
C ALA A 367 29.89 -16.13 -14.71
N ALA A 368 30.30 -16.78 -15.80
CA ALA A 368 29.41 -17.37 -16.81
C ALA A 368 28.52 -18.55 -16.38
N ASP A 369 28.53 -19.02 -15.12
CA ASP A 369 28.00 -20.35 -14.77
C ASP A 369 27.13 -20.43 -13.49
N LYS A 370 26.60 -19.32 -12.96
CA LYS A 370 25.58 -19.40 -11.90
C LYS A 370 24.26 -18.82 -12.39
N VAL A 371 23.18 -19.59 -12.19
CA VAL A 371 21.80 -19.15 -12.45
C VAL A 371 21.48 -18.05 -11.43
N GLU A 372 21.82 -16.81 -11.77
CA GLU A 372 21.56 -15.63 -10.95
C GLU A 372 20.09 -15.22 -11.16
N SER A 373 19.29 -15.24 -10.09
CA SER A 373 17.94 -14.69 -10.09
C SER A 373 18.01 -13.18 -10.30
N PHE A 374 17.10 -12.64 -11.11
CA PHE A 374 16.97 -11.20 -11.36
C PHE A 374 15.74 -10.68 -10.65
N THR A 375 15.78 -9.43 -10.18
CA THR A 375 14.62 -8.77 -9.59
C THR A 375 14.43 -7.37 -10.15
N ARG A 376 13.21 -6.84 -10.01
CA ARG A 376 12.83 -5.53 -10.53
C ARG A 376 12.98 -4.44 -9.46
N ARG A 377 13.52 -3.30 -9.85
CA ARG A 377 13.56 -2.05 -9.08
C ARG A 377 12.76 -1.00 -9.85
N ASP A 378 11.75 -0.43 -9.23
CA ASP A 378 10.95 0.64 -9.85
C ASP A 378 11.66 1.98 -9.62
N VAL A 379 12.08 2.63 -10.70
CA VAL A 379 12.92 3.83 -10.67
C VAL A 379 12.09 5.10 -10.88
N SER A 380 10.96 5.01 -11.56
CA SER A 380 10.11 6.16 -11.89
C SER A 380 8.86 6.28 -11.04
N GLY A 381 8.35 5.16 -10.49
CA GLY A 381 7.06 5.09 -9.78
C GLY A 381 5.86 5.51 -10.65
N GLY A 382 4.71 4.86 -10.48
CA GLY A 382 3.47 5.34 -11.11
C GLY A 382 2.38 4.27 -11.22
N ALA A 383 1.13 4.72 -11.25
CA ALA A 383 -0.02 3.84 -11.46
C ALA A 383 -0.25 3.59 -12.96
N GLY A 384 -0.89 2.47 -13.31
CA GLY A 384 -1.40 2.23 -14.67
C GLY A 384 -0.57 1.30 -15.55
N PHE A 385 0.71 1.05 -15.24
CA PHE A 385 1.58 0.14 -15.98
C PHE A 385 2.31 -0.80 -15.04
N TYR A 386 2.35 -2.09 -15.39
CA TYR A 386 2.91 -3.14 -14.54
C TYR A 386 3.83 -4.05 -15.34
N VAL A 387 4.95 -4.43 -14.71
CA VAL A 387 5.83 -5.52 -15.16
C VAL A 387 5.72 -6.67 -14.18
N GLU A 388 5.27 -7.81 -14.67
CA GLU A 388 4.91 -9.02 -13.93
C GLU A 388 5.69 -10.23 -14.47
N ASN A 389 5.65 -11.36 -13.76
CA ASN A 389 6.20 -12.66 -14.20
C ASN A 389 7.65 -12.60 -14.72
N LEU A 390 8.49 -11.79 -14.07
CA LEU A 390 9.90 -11.67 -14.42
C LEU A 390 10.60 -13.01 -14.19
N SER A 391 11.26 -13.52 -15.22
CA SER A 391 12.06 -14.75 -15.21
C SER A 391 13.30 -14.57 -16.07
N ASN A 392 14.31 -15.42 -15.86
CA ASN A 392 15.52 -15.41 -16.67
C ASN A 392 16.01 -16.84 -16.93
N THR A 393 16.34 -17.12 -18.18
CA THR A 393 17.02 -18.33 -18.62
C THR A 393 18.09 -17.94 -19.63
N ASN A 394 19.35 -18.36 -19.43
CA ASN A 394 20.46 -18.12 -20.37
C ASN A 394 20.63 -16.65 -20.80
N ARG A 395 20.71 -15.72 -19.84
CA ARG A 395 20.80 -14.26 -20.07
C ARG A 395 19.62 -13.70 -20.88
N THR A 396 18.48 -14.38 -20.90
CA THR A 396 17.24 -13.91 -21.52
C THR A 396 16.22 -13.61 -20.45
N VAL A 397 15.96 -12.33 -20.22
CA VAL A 397 14.95 -11.86 -19.28
C VAL A 397 13.59 -11.90 -19.96
N SER A 398 12.65 -12.65 -19.40
CA SER A 398 11.25 -12.71 -19.85
C SER A 398 10.34 -12.08 -18.81
N PHE A 399 9.37 -11.29 -19.24
CA PHE A 399 8.43 -10.60 -18.37
C PHE A 399 7.11 -10.35 -19.09
N ARG A 400 6.08 -10.12 -18.29
CA ARG A 400 4.75 -9.75 -18.73
C ARG A 400 4.55 -8.26 -18.49
N VAL A 401 4.06 -7.53 -19.48
CA VAL A 401 3.65 -6.14 -19.32
C VAL A 401 2.13 -6.04 -19.36
N ARG A 402 1.57 -5.22 -18.47
CA ARG A 402 0.14 -4.87 -18.45
C ARG A 402 0.00 -3.36 -18.46
N ASN A 403 -0.80 -2.83 -19.37
CA ASN A 403 -1.20 -1.43 -19.41
C ASN A 403 -2.70 -1.33 -19.13
N SER A 404 -3.04 -0.58 -18.09
CA SER A 404 -4.43 -0.42 -17.61
C SER A 404 -4.98 0.99 -17.84
N TYR A 405 -4.23 1.85 -18.53
CA TYR A 405 -4.65 3.21 -18.84
C TYR A 405 -5.03 3.34 -20.32
N LEU A 406 -5.89 4.33 -20.61
CA LEU A 406 -6.37 4.67 -21.96
C LEU A 406 -5.29 5.45 -22.76
N ARG A 407 -4.12 4.84 -22.93
CA ARG A 407 -3.01 5.41 -23.70
C ARG A 407 -2.12 4.31 -24.26
N TYR A 408 -1.51 4.57 -25.41
CA TYR A 408 -0.45 3.72 -25.97
C TYR A 408 0.89 4.06 -25.32
N LEU A 409 1.73 3.04 -25.15
CA LEU A 409 3.10 3.16 -24.67
C LEU A 409 4.06 2.49 -25.65
N GLY A 410 5.15 3.15 -26.02
CA GLY A 410 6.27 2.47 -26.66
C GLY A 410 7.08 1.74 -25.60
N LEU A 411 7.26 0.43 -25.75
CA LEU A 411 8.14 -0.37 -24.90
C LEU A 411 9.55 -0.42 -25.49
N TYR A 412 10.54 -0.10 -24.67
CA TYR A 412 11.94 -0.01 -25.04
C TYR A 412 12.81 -0.78 -24.04
N ALA A 413 14.00 -1.16 -24.51
CA ALA A 413 15.07 -1.68 -23.67
C ALA A 413 16.31 -0.80 -23.77
N ARG A 414 16.90 -0.51 -22.60
CA ARG A 414 18.23 0.09 -22.46
C ARG A 414 19.12 -0.86 -21.68
N PHE A 415 20.33 -1.07 -22.18
CA PHE A 415 21.33 -1.88 -21.49
C PHE A 415 22.35 -0.99 -20.79
N LEU A 416 22.73 -1.35 -19.57
CA LEU A 416 23.81 -0.70 -18.83
C LEU A 416 24.98 -1.68 -18.65
N ASP A 417 26.20 -1.15 -18.73
CA ASP A 417 27.42 -1.91 -18.43
C ASP A 417 27.60 -2.13 -16.92
N ALA A 418 28.67 -2.82 -16.52
CA ALA A 418 28.99 -3.06 -15.10
C ALA A 418 29.26 -1.78 -14.29
N ALA A 419 29.49 -0.63 -14.95
CA ALA A 419 29.67 0.67 -14.31
C ALA A 419 28.38 1.50 -14.25
N GLY A 420 27.24 0.91 -14.65
CA GLY A 420 25.94 1.60 -14.72
C GLY A 420 25.85 2.61 -15.88
N LYS A 421 26.78 2.58 -16.83
CA LYS A 421 26.77 3.48 -17.99
C LYS A 421 25.92 2.87 -19.11
N PRO A 422 25.07 3.67 -19.79
CA PRO A 422 24.32 3.20 -20.95
C PRO A 422 25.22 2.71 -22.08
N ILE A 423 24.87 1.56 -22.64
CA ILE A 423 25.51 0.97 -23.82
C ILE A 423 24.72 1.44 -25.05
N ALA A 424 25.42 2.06 -26.01
CA ALA A 424 24.78 2.55 -27.23
C ALA A 424 24.34 1.41 -28.15
N LEU A 425 23.22 1.57 -28.86
CA LEU A 425 22.73 0.53 -29.77
C LEU A 425 23.72 0.24 -30.91
N THR A 426 24.49 1.24 -31.34
CA THR A 426 25.56 1.08 -32.35
C THR A 426 26.69 0.16 -31.89
N GLN A 427 26.82 -0.10 -30.59
CA GLN A 427 27.80 -1.01 -30.00
C GLN A 427 27.27 -2.45 -29.89
N LEU A 428 26.01 -2.71 -30.27
CA LEU A 428 25.40 -4.03 -30.27
C LEU A 428 25.46 -4.62 -31.68
N ALA A 429 26.29 -5.65 -31.88
CA ALA A 429 26.45 -6.29 -33.18
C ALA A 429 25.14 -6.87 -33.76
N ASP A 430 24.16 -7.17 -32.89
CA ASP A 430 22.86 -7.73 -33.26
C ASP A 430 21.72 -6.70 -33.17
N ALA A 431 22.00 -5.40 -33.04
CA ALA A 431 20.98 -4.35 -32.89
C ALA A 431 19.88 -4.41 -33.95
N ALA A 432 20.25 -4.53 -35.23
CA ALA A 432 19.30 -4.55 -36.35
C ALA A 432 18.38 -5.80 -36.32
N ARG A 433 18.86 -6.91 -35.74
CA ARG A 433 18.07 -8.14 -35.56
C ARG A 433 17.20 -8.05 -34.31
N ARG A 434 17.71 -7.44 -33.23
CA ARG A 434 17.01 -7.29 -31.95
C ARG A 434 15.90 -6.24 -32.01
N TYR A 435 16.09 -5.19 -32.81
CA TYR A 435 15.19 -4.06 -32.96
C TYR A 435 14.91 -3.79 -34.45
N PRO A 436 13.99 -4.56 -35.08
CA PRO A 436 13.76 -4.51 -36.52
C PRO A 436 13.18 -3.17 -37.00
N TYR A 437 12.63 -2.35 -36.10
CA TYR A 437 12.01 -1.06 -36.37
C TYR A 437 12.97 0.11 -36.08
N ALA A 438 14.08 0.16 -36.82
CA ALA A 438 15.22 1.04 -36.53
C ALA A 438 14.87 2.53 -36.46
N ASN A 439 13.83 2.98 -37.19
CA ASN A 439 13.35 4.36 -37.19
C ASN A 439 12.63 4.78 -35.90
N LEU A 440 12.31 3.83 -35.01
CA LEU A 440 11.70 4.11 -33.71
C LEU A 440 12.70 4.01 -32.56
N ASN A 441 13.94 3.57 -32.83
CA ASN A 441 14.99 3.47 -31.84
C ASN A 441 15.59 4.86 -31.51
N GLY A 442 16.03 5.04 -30.27
CA GLY A 442 16.97 6.10 -29.91
C GLY A 442 18.42 5.63 -29.96
N ASP A 443 19.37 6.51 -29.63
CA ASP A 443 20.80 6.15 -29.58
C ASP A 443 21.13 5.08 -28.52
N LEU A 444 20.37 5.08 -27.42
CA LEU A 444 20.54 4.21 -26.25
C LEU A 444 19.36 3.27 -25.99
N ASP A 445 18.20 3.54 -26.59
CA ASP A 445 16.92 2.93 -26.27
C ASP A 445 16.37 2.18 -27.49
N GLY A 446 16.36 0.86 -27.45
CA GLY A 446 15.85 0.04 -28.56
C GLY A 446 14.35 -0.20 -28.44
N PHE A 447 13.58 0.16 -29.47
CA PHE A 447 12.15 -0.04 -29.53
C PHE A 447 11.82 -1.52 -29.72
N LEU A 448 11.05 -2.08 -28.79
CA LEU A 448 10.62 -3.47 -28.83
C LEU A 448 9.28 -3.60 -29.53
N ARG A 449 8.29 -2.84 -29.05
CA ARG A 449 6.89 -2.95 -29.46
C ARG A 449 6.07 -1.78 -28.91
N LEU A 450 4.95 -1.50 -29.57
CA LEU A 450 3.89 -0.66 -29.03
C LEU A 450 2.96 -1.48 -28.12
N ILE A 451 2.80 -1.03 -26.88
CA ILE A 451 1.80 -1.53 -25.94
C ILE A 451 0.53 -0.71 -26.14
N ASN A 452 -0.56 -1.41 -26.41
CA ASN A 452 -1.88 -0.88 -26.63
C ASN A 452 -2.43 -0.25 -25.34
N GLN A 453 -3.46 0.57 -25.52
CA GLN A 453 -4.28 1.05 -24.42
C GLN A 453 -5.09 -0.10 -23.81
N GLN A 454 -5.56 0.08 -22.58
CA GLN A 454 -6.74 -0.65 -22.12
C GLN A 454 -7.88 -0.32 -23.09
N PHE A 455 -8.51 -1.36 -23.64
CA PHE A 455 -9.50 -1.19 -24.69
C PHE A 455 -10.73 -0.52 -24.09
N ALA A 456 -10.89 0.80 -24.25
CA ALA A 456 -12.12 1.49 -23.93
C ALA A 456 -12.67 2.19 -25.17
N ILE A 457 -13.98 2.09 -25.37
CA ILE A 457 -14.69 2.70 -26.49
C ILE A 457 -15.55 3.82 -25.92
N LEU A 458 -15.17 5.08 -26.13
CA LEU A 458 -15.83 6.28 -25.58
C LEU A 458 -16.30 6.06 -24.13
N GLY A 459 -15.35 5.92 -23.22
CA GLY A 459 -15.62 5.69 -21.79
C GLY A 459 -15.99 4.25 -21.42
N ILE A 460 -16.40 3.35 -22.33
CA ILE A 460 -16.78 1.97 -21.97
C ILE A 460 -15.53 1.07 -21.94
N PRO A 461 -15.10 0.57 -20.77
CA PRO A 461 -13.93 -0.32 -20.66
C PRO A 461 -14.28 -1.77 -21.04
N ILE A 462 -13.43 -2.41 -21.86
CA ILE A 462 -13.72 -3.71 -22.49
C ILE A 462 -12.71 -4.80 -22.09
N SER A 463 -11.41 -4.51 -21.97
CA SER A 463 -10.41 -5.45 -21.42
C SER A 463 -9.02 -4.84 -21.23
N ASP A 464 -8.23 -5.40 -20.31
CA ASP A 464 -6.79 -5.12 -20.18
C ASP A 464 -5.99 -5.67 -21.37
N GLU A 465 -4.89 -5.00 -21.75
CA GLU A 465 -3.87 -5.63 -22.60
C GLU A 465 -2.74 -6.21 -21.75
N VAL A 466 -2.39 -7.47 -22.06
CA VAL A 466 -1.30 -8.20 -21.44
C VAL A 466 -0.39 -8.73 -22.54
N VAL A 467 0.90 -8.40 -22.48
CA VAL A 467 1.89 -8.83 -23.48
C VAL A 467 3.07 -9.50 -22.78
N ASP A 468 3.45 -10.69 -23.24
CA ASP A 468 4.67 -11.36 -22.80
C ASP A 468 5.85 -10.95 -23.70
N VAL A 469 6.98 -10.57 -23.10
CA VAL A 469 8.18 -10.05 -23.77
C VAL A 469 9.42 -10.77 -23.26
N SER A 470 10.34 -11.11 -24.16
CA SER A 470 11.64 -11.74 -23.82
C SER A 470 12.79 -10.98 -24.48
N ILE A 471 13.84 -10.69 -23.72
CA ILE A 471 14.98 -9.88 -24.14
C ILE A 471 16.29 -10.54 -23.72
N ALA A 472 17.15 -10.85 -24.70
CA ALA A 472 18.50 -11.34 -24.43
C ALA A 472 19.45 -10.18 -24.07
N LEU A 473 20.16 -10.32 -22.95
CA LEU A 473 21.17 -9.38 -22.49
C LEU A 473 22.49 -9.58 -23.28
N PRO A 474 23.03 -8.53 -23.91
CA PRO A 474 24.36 -8.55 -24.49
C PRO A 474 25.41 -8.99 -23.47
N THR A 475 26.50 -9.62 -23.92
CA THR A 475 27.59 -10.06 -23.03
C THR A 475 28.21 -8.93 -22.21
N GLN A 476 28.25 -7.72 -22.78
CA GLN A 476 28.75 -6.49 -22.16
C GLN A 476 27.75 -5.82 -21.21
N ALA A 477 26.49 -6.27 -21.15
CA ALA A 477 25.45 -5.70 -20.29
C ALA A 477 25.38 -6.41 -18.93
N SER A 478 25.33 -5.64 -17.84
CA SER A 478 25.11 -6.12 -16.47
C SER A 478 23.65 -5.97 -16.05
N THR A 479 22.97 -4.96 -16.59
CA THR A 479 21.65 -4.51 -16.15
C THR A 479 20.78 -4.19 -17.37
N LEU A 480 19.48 -4.49 -17.28
CA LEU A 480 18.47 -4.14 -18.27
C LEU A 480 17.51 -3.11 -17.65
N MET A 481 17.30 -1.99 -18.33
CA MET A 481 16.19 -1.09 -18.03
C MET A 481 15.05 -1.35 -19.03
N ILE A 482 13.88 -1.67 -18.50
CA ILE A 482 12.62 -1.72 -19.22
C ILE A 482 12.01 -0.32 -19.15
N LEU A 483 11.83 0.30 -20.31
CA LEU A 483 11.29 1.65 -20.42
C LEU A 483 9.97 1.61 -21.18
N ALA A 484 8.91 2.25 -20.65
CA ALA A 484 7.63 2.36 -21.34
C ALA A 484 7.22 3.84 -21.43
N GLY A 485 7.33 4.42 -22.64
CA GLY A 485 7.17 5.86 -22.86
C GLY A 485 5.93 6.25 -23.68
N GLY A 486 5.36 7.42 -23.37
CA GLY A 486 4.16 7.96 -24.01
C GLY A 486 3.74 9.31 -23.42
N LEU A 487 2.51 9.78 -23.69
CA LEU A 487 1.99 11.01 -23.09
C LEU A 487 1.89 10.87 -21.56
N GLY A 488 2.45 11.80 -20.78
CA GLY A 488 2.43 11.77 -19.30
C GLY A 488 2.84 13.10 -18.65
N ALA A 489 3.18 13.07 -17.37
CA ALA A 489 3.69 14.20 -16.59
C ALA A 489 5.12 14.00 -16.07
N GLY A 490 5.73 15.07 -15.53
CA GLY A 490 7.03 15.02 -14.85
C GLY A 490 8.23 15.25 -15.78
N SER A 491 9.41 14.79 -15.35
CA SER A 491 10.68 14.96 -16.05
C SER A 491 10.82 13.99 -17.24
N LYS A 492 11.33 14.50 -18.38
CA LYS A 492 11.59 13.71 -19.60
C LYS A 492 13.00 13.12 -19.61
N THR A 493 13.30 12.24 -18.65
CA THR A 493 14.64 11.64 -18.51
C THR A 493 15.02 10.72 -19.69
N TYR A 494 14.03 10.17 -20.40
CA TYR A 494 14.20 9.24 -21.54
C TYR A 494 13.45 9.74 -22.78
N PRO A 495 13.86 10.86 -23.40
CA PRO A 495 13.07 11.55 -24.41
C PRO A 495 12.80 10.71 -25.67
N ALA A 496 13.74 9.84 -26.08
CA ALA A 496 13.60 8.97 -27.25
C ALA A 496 12.48 7.91 -27.12
N THR A 497 11.96 7.69 -25.91
CA THR A 497 10.92 6.68 -25.66
C THR A 497 9.49 7.20 -25.80
N ILE A 498 9.31 8.51 -25.98
CA ILE A 498 8.00 9.17 -25.80
C ILE A 498 7.15 9.12 -27.08
N ASP A 499 7.75 9.39 -28.24
CA ASP A 499 7.02 9.76 -29.44
C ASP A 499 6.10 8.65 -29.97
N ALA A 500 6.54 7.39 -29.96
CA ALA A 500 5.75 6.28 -30.48
C ALA A 500 4.44 6.10 -29.70
N GLY A 501 4.48 6.08 -28.36
CA GLY A 501 3.28 5.99 -27.53
C GLY A 501 2.42 7.25 -27.61
N ALA A 502 3.04 8.43 -27.68
CA ALA A 502 2.33 9.70 -27.72
C ALA A 502 1.54 9.92 -29.02
N ILE A 503 2.18 9.68 -30.18
CA ILE A 503 1.56 9.80 -31.50
C ILE A 503 0.39 8.81 -31.62
N MET A 504 0.59 7.56 -31.18
CA MET A 504 -0.44 6.53 -31.28
C MET A 504 -1.65 6.81 -30.39
N THR A 505 -1.42 7.37 -29.20
CA THR A 505 -2.49 7.85 -28.32
C THR A 505 -3.29 8.98 -29.00
N ALA A 506 -2.61 9.96 -29.59
CA ALA A 506 -3.28 11.07 -30.26
C ALA A 506 -4.15 10.62 -31.45
N VAL A 507 -3.66 9.69 -32.28
CA VAL A 507 -4.37 9.26 -33.49
C VAL A 507 -5.48 8.25 -33.16
N LEU A 508 -5.16 7.16 -32.45
CA LEU A 508 -6.09 6.05 -32.27
C LEU A 508 -7.01 6.19 -31.05
N CYS A 509 -6.59 6.89 -29.99
CA CYS A 509 -7.44 7.08 -28.80
C CYS A 509 -8.32 8.32 -28.89
N LEU A 510 -7.89 9.34 -29.66
CA LEU A 510 -8.57 10.64 -29.68
C LEU A 510 -9.19 10.97 -31.04
N ALA A 511 -8.47 10.80 -32.16
CA ALA A 511 -8.96 11.20 -33.48
C ALA A 511 -9.91 10.18 -34.13
N VAL A 512 -9.53 8.90 -34.21
CA VAL A 512 -10.36 7.88 -34.87
C VAL A 512 -11.75 7.67 -34.24
N PRO A 513 -11.89 7.57 -32.89
CA PRO A 513 -13.22 7.41 -32.28
C PRO A 513 -14.18 8.56 -32.62
N GLY A 514 -13.66 9.80 -32.67
CA GLY A 514 -14.44 10.99 -33.03
C GLY A 514 -15.04 10.89 -34.43
N ILE A 515 -14.28 10.36 -35.40
CA ILE A 515 -14.77 10.15 -36.78
C ILE A 515 -15.97 9.19 -36.81
N PHE A 516 -15.89 8.06 -36.10
CA PHE A 516 -16.97 7.08 -36.06
C PHE A 516 -18.20 7.57 -35.28
N LEU A 517 -18.00 8.42 -34.27
CA LEU A 517 -19.07 9.06 -33.50
C LEU A 517 -19.85 10.07 -34.35
N VAL A 518 -19.15 10.96 -35.05
CA VAL A 518 -19.76 11.95 -35.95
C VAL A 518 -20.50 11.26 -37.10
N SER A 519 -19.93 10.19 -37.62
CA SER A 519 -20.55 9.43 -38.69
C SER A 519 -21.69 8.53 -38.19
N GLY A 520 -22.08 8.52 -36.91
CA GLY A 520 -23.14 7.64 -36.38
C GLY A 520 -22.90 6.14 -36.65
N ALA A 521 -21.63 5.71 -36.71
CA ALA A 521 -21.22 4.36 -37.08
C ALA A 521 -20.63 3.60 -35.89
N CYS A 522 -21.30 3.66 -34.72
CA CYS A 522 -20.82 3.12 -33.45
C CYS A 522 -20.47 1.61 -33.54
N ALA A 523 -21.28 0.82 -34.26
CA ALA A 523 -21.01 -0.59 -34.52
C ALA A 523 -19.79 -0.81 -35.43
N GLY A 524 -19.57 0.11 -36.37
CA GLY A 524 -18.39 0.15 -37.24
C GLY A 524 -17.09 0.35 -36.47
N TYR A 525 -17.08 1.18 -35.43
CA TYR A 525 -15.88 1.41 -34.61
C TYR A 525 -15.44 0.14 -33.86
N ALA A 526 -16.40 -0.61 -33.33
CA ALA A 526 -16.12 -1.89 -32.68
C ALA A 526 -15.56 -2.93 -33.68
N ASN A 527 -16.05 -2.92 -34.93
CA ASN A 527 -15.49 -3.74 -36.01
C ASN A 527 -14.07 -3.29 -36.37
N PHE A 528 -13.83 -1.99 -36.54
CA PHE A 528 -12.52 -1.39 -36.81
C PHE A 528 -11.50 -1.83 -35.76
N CYS A 529 -11.84 -1.67 -34.49
CA CYS A 529 -11.04 -2.09 -33.35
C CYS A 529 -10.71 -3.58 -33.36
N ARG A 530 -11.70 -4.42 -33.70
CA ARG A 530 -11.53 -5.88 -33.80
C ARG A 530 -10.61 -6.25 -34.96
N LYS A 531 -10.76 -5.62 -36.12
CA LYS A 531 -9.92 -5.86 -37.30
C LYS A 531 -8.47 -5.40 -37.04
N LEU A 532 -8.29 -4.23 -36.41
CA LEU A 532 -6.98 -3.70 -36.04
C LEU A 532 -6.25 -4.61 -35.03
N THR A 533 -6.97 -5.16 -34.04
CA THR A 533 -6.37 -6.00 -32.99
C THR A 533 -6.09 -7.44 -33.45
N ARG A 534 -6.92 -8.01 -34.34
CA ARG A 534 -6.72 -9.38 -34.86
C ARG A 534 -5.55 -9.49 -35.85
N ALA A 535 -5.05 -8.38 -36.36
CA ALA A 535 -3.91 -8.31 -37.26
C ALA A 535 -2.75 -7.56 -36.57
N ALA A 536 -2.05 -8.21 -35.65
CA ALA A 536 -0.96 -7.58 -34.88
C ALA A 536 0.14 -6.97 -35.77
N ASP A 537 0.46 -7.61 -36.90
CA ASP A 537 1.41 -7.10 -37.89
C ASP A 537 0.88 -5.85 -38.61
N LEU A 538 -0.44 -5.78 -38.83
CA LEU A 538 -1.11 -4.62 -39.40
C LEU A 538 -1.07 -3.43 -38.45
N ALA A 539 -1.37 -3.64 -37.16
CA ALA A 539 -1.32 -2.59 -36.15
C ALA A 539 0.09 -1.99 -36.00
N LEU A 540 1.13 -2.82 -36.02
CA LEU A 540 2.51 -2.34 -36.00
C LEU A 540 2.88 -1.60 -37.29
N THR A 541 2.56 -2.16 -38.46
CA THR A 541 2.84 -1.51 -39.77
C THR A 541 2.13 -0.16 -39.90
N VAL A 542 0.88 -0.09 -39.44
CA VAL A 542 0.10 1.15 -39.36
C VAL A 542 0.76 2.12 -38.40
N ALA A 543 1.15 1.68 -37.20
CA ALA A 543 1.81 2.54 -36.23
C ALA A 543 3.12 3.14 -36.77
N GLU A 544 3.94 2.33 -37.44
CA GLU A 544 5.16 2.79 -38.08
C GLU A 544 4.91 3.82 -39.17
N ALA A 545 3.91 3.58 -40.03
CA ALA A 545 3.55 4.49 -41.11
C ALA A 545 3.00 5.81 -40.56
N VAL A 546 2.15 5.76 -39.53
CA VAL A 546 1.65 6.95 -38.81
C VAL A 546 2.80 7.73 -38.20
N VAL A 547 3.70 7.08 -37.46
CA VAL A 547 4.84 7.75 -36.82
C VAL A 547 5.76 8.36 -37.88
N LYS A 548 6.13 7.63 -38.94
CA LYS A 548 6.96 8.15 -40.05
C LYS A 548 6.32 9.36 -40.73
N ALA A 549 5.03 9.26 -41.07
CA ALA A 549 4.31 10.34 -41.73
C ALA A 549 4.24 11.59 -40.85
N MET A 550 3.97 11.43 -39.55
CA MET A 550 3.88 12.52 -38.58
C MET A 550 5.25 13.16 -38.27
N VAL A 551 6.32 12.35 -38.20
CA VAL A 551 7.70 12.86 -38.09
C VAL A 551 8.08 13.66 -39.34
N ALA A 552 7.67 13.23 -40.54
CA ALA A 552 7.99 13.90 -41.80
C ALA A 552 7.33 15.28 -41.95
N ILE A 553 6.14 15.51 -41.36
CA ILE A 553 5.52 16.84 -41.22
C ILE A 553 6.06 17.64 -40.01
N GLY A 554 7.12 17.16 -39.36
CA GLY A 554 7.86 17.89 -38.33
C GLY A 554 7.22 17.89 -36.94
N LEU A 555 6.35 16.92 -36.63
CA LEU A 555 5.56 16.91 -35.40
C LEU A 555 6.25 16.31 -34.16
N SER A 556 7.39 15.65 -34.33
CA SER A 556 8.14 15.02 -33.23
C SER A 556 8.75 16.03 -32.24
N GLY A 557 8.89 17.30 -32.63
CA GLY A 557 9.40 18.38 -31.75
C GLY A 557 8.34 19.30 -31.14
N THR A 558 7.07 19.14 -31.53
CA THR A 558 6.10 20.25 -31.55
C THR A 558 4.91 20.08 -30.62
N TYR A 559 4.84 18.96 -29.87
CA TYR A 559 3.88 18.72 -28.76
C TYR A 559 3.93 19.76 -27.62
N HIS A 560 4.81 20.75 -27.73
CA HIS A 560 5.05 21.82 -26.76
C HIS A 560 4.52 23.19 -27.17
N ASP A 561 4.06 23.36 -28.42
CA ASP A 561 3.64 24.67 -28.96
C ASP A 561 2.17 24.66 -29.40
N THR A 562 1.32 25.32 -28.62
CA THR A 562 -0.12 25.49 -28.86
C THR A 562 -0.45 26.09 -30.23
N SER A 563 0.44 26.91 -30.81
CA SER A 563 0.19 27.58 -32.09
C SER A 563 0.27 26.63 -33.30
N THR A 564 1.11 25.59 -33.21
CA THR A 564 1.26 24.57 -34.26
C THR A 564 0.06 23.62 -34.33
N TYR A 565 -0.67 23.44 -33.22
CA TYR A 565 -1.86 22.57 -33.14
C TYR A 565 -3.09 23.12 -33.87
N ASN A 566 -3.21 24.44 -33.98
CA ASN A 566 -4.31 25.11 -34.69
C ASN A 566 -4.35 24.79 -36.19
N SER A 567 -3.28 24.21 -36.74
CA SER A 567 -3.14 23.83 -38.16
C SER A 567 -3.07 22.32 -38.43
N LEU A 568 -3.22 21.43 -37.43
CA LEU A 568 -2.96 19.99 -37.59
C LEU A 568 -4.10 19.17 -38.22
N ILE A 569 -5.31 19.72 -38.30
CA ILE A 569 -6.46 18.99 -38.81
C ILE A 569 -6.22 18.54 -40.26
N ILE A 570 -5.76 19.45 -41.12
CA ILE A 570 -5.51 19.19 -42.54
C ILE A 570 -4.31 18.25 -42.76
N PRO A 571 -3.14 18.42 -42.10
CA PRO A 571 -2.05 17.46 -42.13
C PRO A 571 -2.43 16.05 -41.65
N ILE A 572 -3.14 15.89 -40.52
CA ILE A 572 -3.55 14.56 -40.03
C ILE A 572 -4.53 13.89 -40.99
N LEU A 573 -5.50 14.64 -41.53
CA LEU A 573 -6.43 14.14 -42.56
C LEU A 573 -5.68 13.67 -43.81
N ASN A 574 -4.70 14.43 -44.27
CA ASN A 574 -3.87 14.04 -45.41
C ASN A 574 -2.96 12.84 -45.10
N VAL A 575 -2.42 12.73 -43.88
CA VAL A 575 -1.64 11.56 -43.42
C VAL A 575 -2.51 10.31 -43.34
N LEU A 576 -3.71 10.38 -42.78
CA LEU A 576 -4.64 9.25 -42.74
C LEU A 576 -4.97 8.80 -44.17
N ARG A 577 -5.36 9.73 -45.06
CA ARG A 577 -5.77 9.41 -46.43
C ARG A 577 -4.62 8.90 -47.32
N LYS A 578 -3.43 9.50 -47.25
CA LYS A 578 -2.32 9.24 -48.19
C LYS A 578 -1.11 8.56 -47.54
N GLY A 579 -0.79 8.91 -46.30
CA GLY A 579 0.36 8.37 -45.57
C GLY A 579 0.13 6.95 -45.04
N VAL A 580 -1.12 6.58 -44.78
CA VAL A 580 -1.51 5.28 -44.21
C VAL A 580 -2.75 4.71 -44.89
N PRO A 581 -2.69 4.44 -46.21
CA PRO A 581 -3.87 4.06 -47.02
C PRO A 581 -4.59 2.83 -46.48
N LEU A 582 -3.86 1.90 -45.88
CA LEU A 582 -4.39 0.69 -45.28
C LEU A 582 -5.21 0.95 -44.00
N LEU A 583 -4.83 1.93 -43.19
CA LEU A 583 -5.62 2.39 -42.04
C LEU A 583 -6.90 3.09 -42.52
N PHE A 584 -6.78 3.91 -43.56
CA PHE A 584 -7.91 4.63 -44.15
C PHE A 584 -8.91 3.69 -44.81
N GLU A 585 -8.46 2.68 -45.54
CA GLU A 585 -9.30 1.62 -46.12
C GLU A 585 -10.02 0.85 -45.02
N LEU A 586 -9.30 0.41 -43.98
CA LEU A 586 -9.89 -0.31 -42.85
C LEU A 586 -10.95 0.52 -42.09
N MET A 587 -10.69 1.82 -41.90
CA MET A 587 -11.65 2.75 -41.34
C MET A 587 -12.86 2.90 -42.25
N THR A 588 -12.65 3.11 -43.55
CA THR A 588 -13.70 3.31 -44.55
C THR A 588 -14.61 2.08 -44.66
N ASP A 589 -14.03 0.88 -44.73
CA ASP A 589 -14.77 -0.39 -44.74
C ASP A 589 -15.62 -0.55 -43.49
N SER A 590 -15.05 -0.24 -42.33
CA SER A 590 -15.76 -0.36 -41.05
C SER A 590 -16.85 0.70 -40.90
N LEU A 591 -16.68 1.89 -41.50
CA LEU A 591 -17.71 2.92 -41.59
C LEU A 591 -18.87 2.47 -42.51
N ILE A 592 -18.55 1.88 -43.66
CA ILE A 592 -19.54 1.33 -44.62
C ILE A 592 -20.33 0.17 -44.01
N GLU A 593 -19.68 -0.72 -43.25
CA GLU A 593 -20.38 -1.78 -42.52
C GLU A 593 -21.31 -1.23 -41.42
N GLY A 594 -20.99 -0.04 -40.88
CA GLY A 594 -21.77 0.63 -39.84
C GLY A 594 -22.92 1.50 -40.35
N GLN A 595 -22.95 1.89 -41.64
CA GLN A 595 -23.99 2.75 -42.25
C GLN A 595 -24.20 2.52 -43.77
N THR A 596 -25.42 2.75 -44.27
CA THR A 596 -25.74 2.69 -45.70
C THR A 596 -25.13 3.87 -46.50
N VAL A 597 -23.96 3.61 -47.11
CA VAL A 597 -23.37 4.09 -48.39
C VAL A 597 -23.08 5.60 -48.64
N ALA A 598 -23.27 6.57 -47.73
CA ALA A 598 -22.96 7.99 -48.12
C ALA A 598 -22.40 8.93 -47.03
N ALA A 599 -21.84 8.43 -45.92
CA ALA A 599 -21.55 9.28 -44.75
C ALA A 599 -20.06 9.65 -44.49
N ALA A 600 -19.12 9.27 -45.36
CA ALA A 600 -17.68 9.45 -45.07
C ALA A 600 -17.16 10.88 -45.28
N SER A 601 -17.78 11.66 -46.16
CA SER A 601 -17.33 13.01 -46.56
C SER A 601 -17.63 14.07 -45.51
N SER A 602 -18.83 14.07 -44.92
CA SER A 602 -19.27 15.09 -43.95
C SER A 602 -18.64 14.92 -42.55
N ALA A 603 -18.13 13.72 -42.22
CA ALA A 603 -17.50 13.40 -40.94
C ALA A 603 -16.14 14.08 -40.73
N THR A 604 -15.48 14.49 -41.81
CA THR A 604 -14.18 15.21 -41.77
C THR A 604 -14.28 16.61 -41.14
N THR A 605 -15.48 17.20 -41.10
CA THR A 605 -15.74 18.52 -40.51
C THR A 605 -15.57 18.54 -38.99
N PHE A 606 -15.78 17.39 -38.31
CA PHE A 606 -15.91 17.32 -36.85
C PHE A 606 -14.92 16.37 -36.16
N GLY A 607 -14.09 15.61 -36.89
CA GLY A 607 -13.50 14.38 -36.36
C GLY A 607 -12.08 14.42 -35.73
N ILE A 608 -11.15 15.26 -36.20
CA ILE A 608 -9.72 14.90 -36.04
C ILE A 608 -8.88 15.83 -35.14
N GLY A 609 -9.29 17.07 -34.87
CA GLY A 609 -8.45 18.02 -34.09
C GLY A 609 -9.12 18.76 -32.93
N LEU A 610 -10.44 18.64 -32.76
CA LEU A 610 -11.22 19.60 -31.97
C LEU A 610 -10.98 19.50 -30.46
N ILE A 611 -10.86 18.26 -29.96
CA ILE A 611 -10.64 17.98 -28.53
C ILE A 611 -9.20 18.30 -28.13
N LEU A 612 -8.23 17.86 -28.93
CA LEU A 612 -6.80 18.14 -28.70
C LEU A 612 -6.49 19.64 -28.76
N GLN A 613 -7.11 20.38 -29.68
CA GLN A 613 -6.94 21.83 -29.80
C GLN A 613 -7.53 22.59 -28.60
N ALA A 614 -8.76 22.27 -28.16
CA ALA A 614 -9.40 22.99 -27.05
C ALA A 614 -8.69 22.77 -25.71
N VAL A 615 -8.27 21.53 -25.47
CA VAL A 615 -7.49 21.18 -24.27
C VAL A 615 -6.13 21.88 -24.26
N MET A 616 -5.52 22.09 -25.44
CA MET A 616 -4.21 22.76 -25.57
C MET A 616 -4.28 24.29 -25.56
N ALA A 617 -5.35 24.88 -26.09
CA ALA A 617 -5.56 26.32 -26.11
C ALA A 617 -5.68 26.93 -24.71
N ALA A 618 -6.11 26.14 -23.71
CA ALA A 618 -6.09 26.49 -22.28
C ALA A 618 -4.68 26.76 -21.71
N GLY A 619 -3.62 26.62 -22.51
CA GLY A 619 -2.37 27.37 -22.32
C GLY A 619 -1.29 26.71 -21.47
N LEU A 620 -1.42 25.45 -21.05
CA LEU A 620 -0.34 24.69 -20.42
C LEU A 620 -0.36 23.25 -20.91
N ALA A 621 0.80 22.68 -21.24
CA ALA A 621 0.97 21.23 -21.46
C ALA A 621 0.42 20.39 -20.28
N ALA A 622 0.32 20.99 -19.08
CA ALA A 622 -0.32 20.42 -17.90
C ALA A 622 -1.84 20.18 -18.04
N GLN A 623 -2.52 20.78 -19.02
CA GLN A 623 -3.97 20.62 -19.19
C GLN A 623 -4.33 19.34 -19.97
N ILE A 624 -3.55 18.91 -20.98
CA ILE A 624 -3.69 17.55 -21.57
C ILE A 624 -3.57 16.50 -20.48
N THR A 625 -2.62 16.71 -19.57
CA THR A 625 -2.40 15.81 -18.44
C THR A 625 -3.63 15.77 -17.52
N ARG A 626 -4.36 16.87 -17.36
CA ARG A 626 -5.56 16.95 -16.51
C ARG A 626 -6.86 16.47 -17.18
N THR A 627 -6.95 16.50 -18.50
CA THR A 627 -8.15 16.04 -19.24
C THR A 627 -8.23 14.53 -19.38
N SER A 628 -7.14 13.82 -19.08
CA SER A 628 -7.18 12.40 -18.73
C SER A 628 -6.44 12.19 -17.42
N ILE A 629 -7.18 11.94 -16.33
CA ILE A 629 -6.61 11.67 -15.00
C ILE A 629 -5.56 10.52 -15.04
N ASN A 630 -5.72 9.58 -15.96
CA ASN A 630 -4.78 8.48 -16.18
C ASN A 630 -3.44 8.97 -16.74
N VAL A 631 -3.46 9.92 -17.68
CA VAL A 631 -2.25 10.59 -18.18
C VAL A 631 -1.64 11.50 -17.10
N ALA A 632 -2.44 12.15 -16.26
CA ALA A 632 -1.98 12.92 -15.09
C ALA A 632 -1.21 12.13 -14.07
N ASN A 633 -1.72 10.94 -13.74
CA ASN A 633 -1.17 10.11 -12.68
C ASN A 633 0.02 9.26 -13.14
N SER A 634 0.52 9.48 -14.37
CA SER A 634 1.56 8.67 -14.95
C SER A 634 2.74 9.47 -15.48
N PRO A 635 3.97 8.94 -15.37
CA PRO A 635 5.15 9.60 -15.91
C PRO A 635 5.16 9.57 -17.44
N TRP A 636 5.98 10.45 -18.04
CA TRP A 636 6.32 10.38 -19.48
C TRP A 636 6.96 9.04 -19.87
N THR A 637 7.76 8.46 -18.98
CA THR A 637 8.38 7.15 -19.17
C THR A 637 8.38 6.39 -17.85
N TYR A 638 7.79 5.19 -17.81
CA TYR A 638 8.07 4.25 -16.72
C TYR A 638 9.46 3.65 -16.92
N ALA A 639 10.26 3.60 -15.87
CA ALA A 639 11.59 3.04 -15.86
C ALA A 639 11.70 1.96 -14.77
N ILE A 640 11.90 0.73 -15.20
CA ILE A 640 12.05 -0.44 -14.33
C ILE A 640 13.40 -1.07 -14.61
N GLU A 641 14.25 -1.12 -13.60
CA GLU A 641 15.57 -1.72 -13.68
C GLU A 641 15.51 -3.19 -13.27
N VAL A 642 16.19 -4.05 -14.02
CA VAL A 642 16.30 -5.48 -13.79
C VAL A 642 17.78 -5.82 -13.57
N GLY A 643 18.13 -6.21 -12.35
CA GLY A 643 19.50 -6.44 -11.89
C GLY A 643 19.67 -7.74 -11.08
N LEU A 644 20.92 -8.04 -10.71
CA LEU A 644 21.34 -9.23 -9.97
C LEU A 644 20.73 -9.29 -8.56
N THR A 645 20.66 -10.49 -8.00
CA THR A 645 20.31 -10.69 -6.59
C THR A 645 21.42 -11.36 -5.80
N HIS A 646 21.50 -11.09 -4.50
CA HIS A 646 22.34 -11.84 -3.58
C HIS A 646 21.57 -12.22 -2.31
N ASP A 647 22.17 -13.09 -1.51
CA ASP A 647 21.66 -13.44 -0.18
C ASP A 647 22.33 -12.57 0.89
N LEU A 648 21.54 -12.14 1.87
CA LEU A 648 22.02 -11.33 2.99
C LEU A 648 21.76 -12.07 4.31
N ALA A 649 22.82 -12.55 4.94
CA ALA A 649 22.77 -13.16 6.27
C ALA A 649 22.77 -12.07 7.35
N VAL A 650 21.69 -11.95 8.11
CA VAL A 650 21.54 -10.99 9.20
C VAL A 650 21.76 -11.68 10.53
N THR A 651 22.77 -11.25 11.28
CA THR A 651 23.04 -11.68 12.65
C THR A 651 22.41 -10.71 13.65
N ILE A 652 21.53 -11.20 14.49
CA ILE A 652 20.83 -10.43 15.51
C ILE A 652 21.48 -10.72 16.86
N HIS A 653 21.86 -9.68 17.58
CA HIS A 653 22.36 -9.73 18.94
C HIS A 653 21.28 -9.26 19.92
N HIS A 654 21.24 -9.88 21.12
CA HIS A 654 20.34 -9.47 22.20
C HIS A 654 20.76 -8.13 22.82
N ASP A 655 19.88 -7.55 23.65
CA ASP A 655 20.20 -6.33 24.38
C ASP A 655 21.37 -6.57 25.35
N PRO A 656 22.49 -5.82 25.27
CA PRO A 656 23.62 -6.01 26.19
C PRO A 656 23.29 -5.67 27.64
N ALA A 657 22.22 -4.92 27.91
CA ALA A 657 21.72 -4.71 29.27
C ALA A 657 21.02 -5.96 29.84
N HIS A 658 20.59 -6.90 29.00
CA HIS A 658 19.98 -8.16 29.42
C HIS A 658 20.97 -9.32 29.27
N ALA A 659 21.74 -9.59 30.34
CA ALA A 659 22.72 -10.68 30.32
C ALA A 659 22.09 -12.07 30.10
N ALA A 660 20.81 -12.26 30.44
CA ALA A 660 20.10 -13.53 30.24
C ALA A 660 19.68 -13.78 28.78
N GLY A 661 19.86 -12.81 27.86
CA GLY A 661 19.73 -13.01 26.42
C GLY A 661 18.58 -12.24 25.78
N PHE A 662 17.93 -12.88 24.81
CA PHE A 662 16.77 -12.32 24.10
C PHE A 662 15.53 -12.23 25.01
N PRO A 663 14.56 -11.35 24.70
CA PRO A 663 13.38 -11.14 25.53
C PRO A 663 12.66 -12.44 25.81
N ASN A 664 12.58 -12.84 27.09
CA ASN A 664 12.05 -14.14 27.45
C ASN A 664 10.55 -14.28 27.16
N ALA A 665 9.82 -13.16 27.10
CA ALA A 665 8.41 -13.08 26.74
C ALA A 665 8.14 -13.13 25.21
N ALA A 666 9.16 -13.01 24.37
CA ALA A 666 8.98 -13.07 22.92
C ALA A 666 8.61 -14.49 22.47
N ALA A 667 7.51 -14.61 21.73
CA ALA A 667 7.08 -15.84 21.08
C ALA A 667 7.60 -15.92 19.64
N SER A 668 7.76 -14.78 18.97
CA SER A 668 8.28 -14.70 17.60
C SER A 668 9.06 -13.41 17.34
N TYR A 669 9.79 -13.41 16.23
CA TYR A 669 10.42 -12.21 15.68
C TYR A 669 10.21 -12.14 14.16
N GLU A 670 10.16 -10.93 13.61
CA GLU A 670 10.06 -10.67 12.16
C GLU A 670 11.17 -9.69 11.78
N LEU A 671 11.92 -10.00 10.72
CA LEU A 671 12.83 -9.07 10.06
C LEU A 671 12.15 -8.47 8.84
N VAL A 672 12.47 -7.20 8.60
CA VAL A 672 12.12 -6.49 7.37
C VAL A 672 13.39 -5.91 6.77
N ALA A 673 13.63 -6.24 5.49
CA ALA A 673 14.67 -5.65 4.67
C ALA A 673 14.02 -4.74 3.62
N VAL A 674 14.42 -3.48 3.59
CA VAL A 674 13.97 -2.50 2.59
C VAL A 674 15.19 -2.07 1.77
N CYS A 675 15.29 -2.60 0.56
CA CYS A 675 16.31 -2.20 -0.41
C CYS A 675 15.82 -0.97 -1.21
N ASP A 676 16.73 -0.10 -1.64
CA ASP A 676 16.37 1.10 -2.40
C ASP A 676 15.51 0.79 -3.64
N GLY A 677 14.31 1.36 -3.74
CA GLY A 677 13.42 1.18 -4.91
C GLY A 677 12.84 -0.23 -5.08
N ALA A 678 12.90 -1.08 -4.05
CA ALA A 678 12.32 -2.42 -4.04
C ALA A 678 11.30 -2.60 -2.90
N SER A 679 10.30 -3.47 -3.11
CA SER A 679 9.33 -3.81 -2.07
C SER A 679 10.01 -4.42 -0.83
N PRO A 680 9.56 -4.05 0.39
CA PRO A 680 10.07 -4.67 1.61
C PRO A 680 10.00 -6.19 1.55
N ARG A 681 11.10 -6.85 1.86
CA ARG A 681 11.16 -8.29 2.06
C ARG A 681 11.01 -8.57 3.55
N LYS A 682 10.04 -9.42 3.87
CA LYS A 682 9.77 -9.85 5.25
C LYS A 682 10.24 -11.28 5.43
N SER A 683 10.77 -11.58 6.61
CA SER A 683 11.04 -12.97 6.99
C SER A 683 9.77 -13.78 7.26
N GLY A 684 8.65 -13.10 7.52
CA GLY A 684 7.52 -13.66 8.24
C GLY A 684 7.85 -13.85 9.73
N ALA A 685 6.85 -14.27 10.50
CA ALA A 685 7.04 -14.56 11.92
C ALA A 685 7.87 -15.84 12.09
N ILE A 686 9.04 -15.71 12.73
CA ILE A 686 9.90 -16.83 13.10
C ILE A 686 9.72 -17.10 14.59
N ALA A 687 9.45 -18.35 14.96
CA ALA A 687 9.30 -18.74 16.35
C ALA A 687 10.59 -18.58 17.14
N MET A 688 10.49 -18.06 18.36
CA MET A 688 11.59 -18.07 19.32
C MET A 688 11.86 -19.50 19.84
N PRO A 689 13.11 -19.83 20.21
CA PRO A 689 13.39 -21.07 20.94
C PRO A 689 12.53 -21.19 22.20
N SER A 690 12.13 -22.42 22.54
CA SER A 690 11.27 -22.68 23.70
C SER A 690 11.95 -22.42 25.05
N THR A 691 13.29 -22.39 25.07
CA THR A 691 14.11 -22.05 26.24
C THR A 691 14.82 -20.72 26.06
N THR A 692 15.39 -20.18 27.14
CA THR A 692 16.27 -19.00 27.10
C THR A 692 17.34 -19.15 26.03
N ARG A 693 17.60 -18.05 25.32
CA ARG A 693 18.56 -17.98 24.21
C ARG A 693 19.45 -16.75 24.39
N THR A 694 20.77 -16.95 24.47
CA THR A 694 21.75 -15.84 24.47
C THR A 694 22.55 -15.78 23.18
N ALA A 695 22.86 -16.94 22.58
CA ALA A 695 23.60 -16.96 21.33
C ALA A 695 22.82 -16.22 20.21
N PRO A 696 23.52 -15.46 19.33
CA PRO A 696 22.89 -14.69 18.27
C PRO A 696 21.90 -15.51 17.43
N LEU A 697 20.85 -14.83 16.96
CA LEU A 697 19.92 -15.38 15.97
C LEU A 697 20.41 -15.01 14.57
N VAL A 698 20.21 -15.89 13.59
CA VAL A 698 20.64 -15.66 12.21
C VAL A 698 19.46 -15.90 11.29
N TYR A 699 19.20 -14.94 10.40
CA TYR A 699 18.22 -15.06 9.33
C TYR A 699 18.84 -14.63 8.01
N THR A 700 18.64 -15.40 6.95
CA THR A 700 19.16 -15.07 5.62
C THR A 700 18.02 -14.63 4.71
N PHE A 701 18.01 -13.37 4.29
CA PHE A 701 17.17 -12.93 3.18
C PHE A 701 17.72 -13.51 1.88
N GLN A 702 16.88 -14.25 1.16
CA GLN A 702 17.24 -14.88 -0.10
C GLN A 702 16.85 -13.97 -1.27
N GLY A 703 17.73 -13.85 -2.27
CA GLY A 703 17.41 -13.16 -3.53
C GLY A 703 17.04 -11.68 -3.37
N LEU A 704 17.74 -10.94 -2.50
CA LEU A 704 17.61 -9.48 -2.42
C LEU A 704 18.22 -8.83 -3.67
N PRO A 705 17.63 -7.75 -4.21
CA PRO A 705 18.29 -6.98 -5.27
C PRO A 705 19.69 -6.57 -4.82
N GLN A 706 20.70 -6.68 -5.69
CA GLN A 706 22.07 -6.27 -5.39
C GLN A 706 22.30 -4.80 -5.76
N GLY A 707 22.99 -4.06 -4.89
CA GLY A 707 23.34 -2.65 -5.08
C GLY A 707 22.44 -1.68 -4.28
N GLY A 708 22.96 -0.47 -4.06
CA GLY A 708 22.31 0.55 -3.22
C GLY A 708 22.47 0.28 -1.71
N LYS A 709 21.51 0.75 -0.92
CA LYS A 709 21.41 0.49 0.52
C LYS A 709 20.25 -0.44 0.85
N VAL A 710 20.40 -1.14 1.97
CA VAL A 710 19.34 -1.94 2.60
C VAL A 710 19.15 -1.51 4.05
N ASN A 711 17.93 -1.13 4.39
CA ASN A 711 17.52 -0.83 5.75
C ASN A 711 16.95 -2.10 6.38
N LEU A 712 17.55 -2.54 7.48
CA LEU A 712 17.16 -3.73 8.22
C LEU A 712 16.50 -3.32 9.53
N THR A 713 15.32 -3.86 9.79
CA THR A 713 14.65 -3.75 11.09
C THR A 713 14.22 -5.12 11.57
N VAL A 714 14.25 -5.34 12.89
CA VAL A 714 13.69 -6.53 13.53
C VAL A 714 12.74 -6.11 14.65
N THR A 715 11.65 -6.86 14.80
CA THR A 715 10.72 -6.73 15.92
C THR A 715 10.51 -8.07 16.60
N PHE A 716 10.40 -8.07 17.93
CA PHE A 716 10.13 -9.23 18.77
C PHE A 716 8.76 -9.05 19.41
N LEU A 717 7.90 -10.06 19.26
CA LEU A 717 6.50 -10.00 19.65
C LEU A 717 6.16 -11.12 20.63
N THR A 718 5.29 -10.83 21.59
CA THR A 718 4.64 -11.85 22.43
C THR A 718 3.64 -12.68 21.62
N ALA A 719 3.12 -13.77 22.20
CA ALA A 719 2.06 -14.56 21.57
C ALA A 719 0.76 -13.76 21.33
N SER A 720 0.52 -12.69 22.11
CA SER A 720 -0.61 -11.77 21.96
C SER A 720 -0.34 -10.60 20.98
N GLY A 721 0.88 -10.52 20.41
CA GLY A 721 1.26 -9.51 19.43
C GLY A 721 1.83 -8.20 20.02
N GLU A 722 2.22 -8.19 21.29
CA GLU A 722 2.82 -7.01 21.94
C GLU A 722 4.32 -6.91 21.64
N LEU A 723 4.82 -5.70 21.39
CA LEU A 723 6.24 -5.44 21.13
C LEU A 723 7.06 -5.54 22.43
N VAL A 724 8.02 -6.46 22.47
CA VAL A 724 8.92 -6.69 23.61
C VAL A 724 10.41 -6.52 23.26
N GLY A 725 10.72 -6.22 22.01
CA GLY A 725 12.06 -5.87 21.58
C GLY A 725 12.09 -5.38 20.15
N SER A 726 13.04 -4.52 19.83
CA SER A 726 13.24 -4.05 18.45
C SER A 726 14.68 -3.66 18.19
N GLY A 727 15.12 -3.74 16.94
CA GLY A 727 16.45 -3.32 16.52
C GLY A 727 16.44 -2.87 15.07
N ALA A 728 17.42 -2.03 14.72
CA ALA A 728 17.64 -1.60 13.35
C ALA A 728 19.13 -1.52 13.06
N ALA A 729 19.53 -1.89 11.84
CA ALA A 729 20.85 -1.57 11.33
C ALA A 729 20.80 -0.23 10.60
N SER A 730 21.82 0.60 10.79
CA SER A 730 22.03 1.78 9.93
C SER A 730 22.43 1.34 8.52
N GLU A 731 22.01 2.10 7.49
CA GLU A 731 22.15 1.82 6.04
C GLU A 731 23.28 0.83 5.67
N VAL A 732 22.92 -0.45 5.53
CA VAL A 732 23.86 -1.49 5.13
C VAL A 732 24.10 -1.36 3.63
N ASP A 733 25.36 -1.45 3.22
CA ASP A 733 25.66 -1.51 1.78
C ASP A 733 25.13 -2.82 1.21
N ASN A 734 24.20 -2.71 0.27
CA ASN A 734 23.48 -3.85 -0.31
C ASN A 734 24.32 -4.60 -1.37
N THR A 735 25.62 -4.60 -1.15
CA THR A 735 26.65 -5.40 -1.83
C THR A 735 27.29 -6.40 -0.87
N GLN A 736 27.01 -6.29 0.44
CA GLN A 736 27.52 -7.18 1.47
C GLN A 736 26.63 -8.42 1.61
N ASN A 737 27.24 -9.58 1.86
CA ASN A 737 26.50 -10.83 2.08
C ASN A 737 26.15 -11.07 3.55
N ALA A 738 26.58 -10.19 4.45
CA ALA A 738 26.33 -10.29 5.88
C ALA A 738 26.10 -8.92 6.51
N ALA A 739 25.20 -8.87 7.48
CA ALA A 739 24.94 -7.70 8.31
C ALA A 739 24.72 -8.13 9.76
N SER A 740 24.83 -7.17 10.69
CA SER A 740 24.47 -7.41 12.08
C SER A 740 23.69 -6.25 12.66
N LEU A 741 22.84 -6.54 13.64
CA LEU A 741 22.13 -5.54 14.43
C LEU A 741 21.98 -6.03 15.87
N THR A 742 21.82 -5.09 16.79
CA THR A 742 21.58 -5.35 18.21
C THR A 742 20.21 -4.82 18.57
N ILE A 743 19.41 -5.60 19.29
CA ILE A 743 18.09 -5.16 19.73
C ILE A 743 18.19 -4.35 21.02
N LYS A 744 17.17 -3.53 21.26
CA LYS A 744 16.82 -3.01 22.56
C LYS A 744 15.57 -3.73 23.06
N GLU A 745 15.64 -4.27 24.27
CA GLU A 745 14.52 -4.95 24.90
C GLU A 745 13.55 -3.93 25.52
N ILE A 746 12.26 -4.25 25.49
CA ILE A 746 11.19 -3.45 26.04
C ILE A 746 10.47 -4.29 27.11
N PRO A 747 10.62 -3.99 28.40
CA PRO A 747 9.98 -4.75 29.47
C PRO A 747 8.45 -4.81 29.28
N PRO A 748 7.82 -6.01 29.33
CA PRO A 748 6.39 -6.16 29.08
C PRO A 748 5.53 -5.37 30.07
N MET A 749 4.48 -4.70 29.61
CA MET A 749 3.60 -3.88 30.45
C MET A 749 2.82 -4.75 31.46
N ILE A 750 2.77 -4.31 32.72
CA ILE A 750 2.02 -5.00 33.79
C ILE A 750 0.73 -4.24 34.07
N GLY A 751 -0.40 -4.90 33.91
CA GLY A 751 -1.73 -4.39 34.20
C GLY A 751 -2.61 -5.44 34.88
N SER A 752 -3.88 -5.12 35.13
CA SER A 752 -4.79 -6.00 35.90
C SER A 752 -5.06 -7.37 35.28
N ARG A 753 -4.89 -7.49 33.97
CA ARG A 753 -5.01 -8.75 33.21
C ARG A 753 -3.71 -9.54 33.12
N THR A 754 -2.58 -8.99 33.52
CA THR A 754 -1.30 -9.68 33.43
C THR A 754 -1.31 -10.92 34.33
N ARG A 755 -0.87 -12.04 33.78
CA ARG A 755 -0.65 -13.31 34.50
C ARG A 755 0.71 -13.85 34.08
N TYR A 756 1.48 -14.32 35.05
CA TYR A 756 2.75 -14.95 34.76
C TYR A 756 2.57 -16.39 34.33
N ALA A 757 3.24 -16.78 33.26
CA ALA A 757 3.28 -18.14 32.76
C ALA A 757 4.63 -18.79 33.09
N HIS A 758 4.59 -20.04 33.53
CA HIS A 758 5.80 -20.83 33.73
C HIS A 758 6.42 -21.14 32.36
N LYS A 759 7.70 -20.79 32.16
CA LYS A 759 8.39 -20.99 30.87
C LYS A 759 9.25 -22.24 30.88
N GLN A 760 10.08 -22.37 31.91
CA GLN A 760 11.12 -23.40 31.99
C GLN A 760 11.65 -23.53 33.42
N LYS A 761 12.36 -24.62 33.68
CA LYS A 761 13.05 -24.88 34.94
C LYS A 761 14.43 -25.49 34.68
N THR A 762 15.35 -25.36 35.63
CA THR A 762 16.62 -26.09 35.55
C THR A 762 16.39 -27.58 35.73
N ALA A 763 17.19 -28.37 35.02
CA ALA A 763 17.26 -29.83 35.10
C ALA A 763 18.72 -30.26 34.96
N LEU A 764 19.01 -31.54 35.20
CA LEU A 764 20.33 -32.11 34.95
C LEU A 764 20.30 -32.92 33.65
N ASP A 765 21.30 -32.72 32.79
CA ASP A 765 21.52 -33.57 31.62
C ASP A 765 22.12 -34.94 32.02
N GLY A 766 22.37 -35.81 31.03
CA GLY A 766 22.96 -37.13 31.29
C GLY A 766 24.39 -37.10 31.87
N GLY A 767 25.08 -35.97 31.80
CA GLY A 767 26.39 -35.73 32.42
C GLY A 767 26.31 -35.04 33.79
N GLY A 768 25.10 -34.74 34.29
CA GLY A 768 24.91 -34.02 35.55
C GLY A 768 25.09 -32.50 35.43
N ASN A 769 25.07 -31.93 34.22
CA ASN A 769 25.15 -30.49 34.01
C ASN A 769 23.77 -29.83 34.07
N HIS A 770 23.71 -28.62 34.63
CA HIS A 770 22.49 -27.82 34.67
C HIS A 770 22.12 -27.29 33.28
N VAL A 771 20.91 -27.62 32.84
CA VAL A 771 20.30 -27.18 31.57
C VAL A 771 18.90 -26.64 31.81
N TRP A 772 18.41 -25.77 30.91
CA TRP A 772 17.01 -25.37 30.91
C TRP A 772 16.13 -26.42 30.26
N ALA A 773 15.07 -26.84 30.96
CA ALA A 773 14.01 -27.67 30.45
C ALA A 773 12.71 -26.84 30.34
N ALA A 774 12.21 -26.66 29.11
CA ALA A 774 10.96 -25.96 28.86
C ALA A 774 9.77 -26.74 29.46
N THR A 775 8.88 -26.05 30.15
CA THR A 775 7.65 -26.63 30.70
C THR A 775 6.66 -25.53 31.04
N ALA A 776 5.38 -25.75 30.77
CA ALA A 776 4.30 -24.80 31.07
C ALA A 776 3.75 -24.93 32.50
N THR A 777 4.16 -25.98 33.23
CA THR A 777 3.73 -26.23 34.60
C THR A 777 4.91 -26.21 35.55
N PRO A 778 4.81 -25.51 36.71
CA PRO A 778 5.80 -25.63 37.75
C PRO A 778 5.79 -27.05 38.33
N PRO A 779 6.95 -27.55 38.78
CA PRO A 779 7.01 -28.81 39.50
C PRO A 779 6.41 -28.65 40.90
N ASP A 780 5.69 -29.69 41.35
CA ASP A 780 5.14 -29.76 42.70
C ASP A 780 5.63 -31.05 43.35
N ASN A 781 6.41 -30.92 44.42
CA ASN A 781 6.89 -32.02 45.25
C ASN A 781 7.01 -31.49 46.67
N PRO A 782 6.23 -31.95 47.65
CA PRO A 782 6.33 -31.42 49.00
C PRO A 782 7.71 -31.68 49.62
N LEU A 783 8.17 -30.74 50.45
CA LEU A 783 9.41 -30.90 51.23
C LEU A 783 9.28 -32.09 52.19
N ASP A 784 10.32 -32.91 52.29
CA ASP A 784 10.41 -34.04 53.22
C ASP A 784 11.75 -34.02 53.97
N CYS A 785 11.69 -33.62 55.24
CA CYS A 785 12.86 -33.55 56.12
C CYS A 785 13.27 -34.90 56.73
N LEU A 786 12.46 -35.95 56.57
CA LEU A 786 12.66 -37.25 57.21
C LEU A 786 13.41 -38.24 56.31
N GLN A 787 13.49 -37.98 55.01
CA GLN A 787 14.18 -38.85 54.05
C GLN A 787 15.53 -38.29 53.59
N ALA A 788 16.54 -39.17 53.59
CA ALA A 788 17.86 -38.84 53.06
C ALA A 788 17.76 -38.55 51.55
N GLY A 789 18.41 -37.47 51.10
CA GLY A 789 18.39 -37.07 49.69
C GLY A 789 17.15 -36.27 49.26
N GLN A 790 16.30 -35.82 50.19
CA GLN A 790 15.17 -34.94 49.92
C GLN A 790 15.40 -33.49 50.39
N LEU A 791 14.72 -32.54 49.75
CA LEU A 791 14.68 -31.14 50.19
C LEU A 791 13.87 -31.01 51.48
N CYS A 792 14.40 -30.26 52.43
CA CYS A 792 13.72 -29.97 53.70
C CYS A 792 13.29 -28.50 53.82
N GLU A 793 14.05 -27.56 53.24
CA GLU A 793 13.77 -26.13 53.40
C GLU A 793 14.34 -25.31 52.24
N LEU A 794 13.63 -24.26 51.81
CA LEU A 794 14.08 -23.31 50.79
C LEU A 794 14.34 -21.95 51.45
N MET A 795 15.58 -21.46 51.37
CA MET A 795 16.03 -20.34 52.20
C MET A 795 15.93 -18.99 51.53
N GLY A 796 16.38 -18.87 50.29
CA GLY A 796 16.41 -17.60 49.58
C GLY A 796 16.97 -17.75 48.17
N ILE A 797 16.59 -16.81 47.31
CA ILE A 797 17.10 -16.65 45.94
C ILE A 797 17.45 -15.19 45.73
N THR A 798 18.52 -14.91 45.00
CA THR A 798 18.99 -13.56 44.68
C THR A 798 19.49 -13.50 43.26
N LEU A 799 19.35 -12.36 42.59
CA LEU A 799 19.69 -12.17 41.18
C LEU A 799 20.75 -11.07 41.03
N SER A 800 21.64 -11.23 40.06
CA SER A 800 22.48 -10.15 39.53
C SER A 800 22.21 -10.02 38.03
N ASP A 801 21.44 -8.99 37.64
CA ASP A 801 21.01 -8.79 36.25
C ASP A 801 22.20 -8.52 35.31
N PRO A 802 23.15 -7.61 35.62
CA PRO A 802 24.30 -7.34 34.74
C PRO A 802 25.25 -8.54 34.57
N ARG A 803 25.21 -9.50 35.50
CA ARG A 803 26.08 -10.69 35.50
C ARG A 803 25.35 -11.95 35.05
N GLY A 804 24.04 -11.89 34.82
CA GLY A 804 23.24 -13.05 34.44
C GLY A 804 23.42 -14.21 35.42
N ALA A 805 23.44 -13.92 36.72
CA ALA A 805 23.71 -14.92 37.75
C ALA A 805 22.63 -14.95 38.82
N VAL A 806 22.24 -16.15 39.24
CA VAL A 806 21.30 -16.39 40.34
C VAL A 806 22.03 -17.11 41.47
N GLY A 807 21.85 -16.65 42.71
CA GLY A 807 22.36 -17.29 43.93
C GLY A 807 21.21 -17.82 44.75
N TYR A 808 21.35 -18.98 45.38
CA TYR A 808 20.28 -19.59 46.16
C TYR A 808 20.78 -20.46 47.30
N GLY A 809 19.90 -20.68 48.28
CA GLY A 809 20.17 -21.53 49.44
C GLY A 809 19.01 -22.44 49.80
N TRP A 810 19.33 -23.63 50.32
CA TRP A 810 18.36 -24.65 50.71
C TRP A 810 18.91 -25.55 51.80
N ARG A 811 18.05 -26.40 52.38
CA ARG A 811 18.44 -27.43 53.34
C ARG A 811 18.18 -28.82 52.78
N ALA A 812 19.22 -29.63 52.73
CA ALA A 812 19.17 -31.00 52.24
C ALA A 812 20.28 -31.86 52.85
N ARG A 813 20.09 -33.19 52.85
CA ARG A 813 21.19 -34.12 53.04
C ARG A 813 21.84 -34.42 51.70
N ILE A 814 23.12 -34.11 51.58
CA ILE A 814 23.95 -34.42 50.41
C ILE A 814 25.08 -35.34 50.88
N ASP A 815 25.16 -36.54 50.31
CA ASP A 815 26.19 -37.50 50.69
C ASP A 815 27.59 -36.97 50.33
N GLY A 816 28.55 -37.19 51.23
CA GLY A 816 29.93 -36.69 51.09
C GLY A 816 30.12 -35.21 51.47
N VAL A 817 29.07 -34.49 51.88
CA VAL A 817 29.18 -33.11 52.37
C VAL A 817 29.09 -33.07 53.90
N SER A 818 30.08 -32.46 54.55
CA SER A 818 30.13 -32.20 55.99
C SER A 818 30.01 -30.70 56.29
N THR A 819 29.89 -30.35 57.57
CA THR A 819 30.02 -28.98 58.04
C THR A 819 31.42 -28.43 57.76
N ARG A 820 31.56 -27.10 57.63
CA ARG A 820 32.83 -26.43 57.31
C ARG A 820 33.97 -26.76 58.29
N ASP A 821 33.64 -26.92 59.56
CA ASP A 821 34.53 -27.29 60.67
C ASP A 821 34.76 -28.82 60.78
N GLY A 822 34.12 -29.62 59.92
CA GLY A 822 34.19 -31.08 59.92
C GLY A 822 33.47 -31.77 61.07
N SER A 823 32.76 -31.03 61.93
CA SER A 823 32.16 -31.58 63.15
C SER A 823 30.82 -32.29 62.96
N GLY A 824 30.19 -32.21 61.78
CA GLY A 824 28.86 -32.77 61.53
C GLY A 824 28.59 -33.16 60.08
N SER A 825 27.67 -34.10 59.90
CA SER A 825 27.11 -34.53 58.61
C SER A 825 25.59 -34.71 58.72
N GLY A 826 24.90 -34.83 57.58
CA GLY A 826 23.44 -35.04 57.54
C GLY A 826 22.68 -33.90 56.87
N GLN A 827 21.55 -33.48 57.46
CA GLN A 827 20.65 -32.45 56.90
C GLN A 827 21.23 -31.03 57.12
N LEU A 828 22.06 -30.58 56.17
CA LEU A 828 22.77 -29.30 56.23
C LEU A 828 22.14 -28.25 55.32
N TYR A 829 22.44 -26.99 55.58
CA TYR A 829 22.14 -25.88 54.69
C TYR A 829 23.25 -25.67 53.67
N HIS A 830 22.88 -25.43 52.42
CA HIS A 830 23.79 -25.27 51.28
C HIS A 830 23.55 -23.92 50.60
N LEU A 831 24.60 -23.39 49.97
CA LEU A 831 24.54 -22.23 49.08
C LEU A 831 25.12 -22.61 47.72
N ALA A 832 24.47 -22.16 46.66
CA ALA A 832 24.95 -22.30 45.29
C ALA A 832 24.65 -21.05 44.44
N ALA A 833 25.23 -21.03 43.26
CA ALA A 833 25.01 -20.06 42.20
C ALA A 833 24.87 -20.77 40.85
N LEU A 834 24.13 -20.17 39.92
CA LEU A 834 23.95 -20.63 38.54
C LEU A 834 23.97 -19.43 37.58
N SER A 835 24.25 -19.70 36.31
CA SER A 835 23.98 -18.74 35.23
C SER A 835 22.49 -18.77 34.87
N VAL A 836 21.90 -17.61 34.53
CA VAL A 836 20.52 -17.52 34.00
C VAL A 836 20.47 -17.43 32.47
N THR A 837 21.62 -17.55 31.80
CA THR A 837 21.73 -17.61 30.34
C THR A 837 21.19 -18.93 29.78
N ASP A 838 21.36 -19.17 28.48
CA ASP A 838 21.06 -20.46 27.85
C ASP A 838 21.98 -21.61 28.31
N THR A 839 23.02 -21.33 29.12
CA THR A 839 23.96 -22.32 29.65
C THR A 839 24.10 -22.23 31.18
N PRO A 840 23.10 -22.70 31.97
CA PRO A 840 23.10 -22.53 33.44
C PRO A 840 24.34 -23.07 34.14
N GLN A 841 24.84 -24.23 33.69
CA GLN A 841 26.04 -24.88 34.25
C GLN A 841 27.29 -23.99 34.22
N ALA A 842 27.42 -23.07 33.26
CA ALA A 842 28.62 -22.25 33.12
C ALA A 842 28.86 -21.34 34.34
N GLY A 843 27.80 -20.91 35.01
CA GLY A 843 27.86 -20.14 36.26
C GLY A 843 27.79 -20.99 37.52
N PHE A 844 27.74 -22.33 37.41
CA PHE A 844 27.48 -23.18 38.56
C PHE A 844 28.63 -23.16 39.57
N THR A 845 28.29 -22.93 40.83
CA THR A 845 29.18 -23.18 41.97
C THR A 845 28.34 -23.50 43.18
N ARG A 846 28.74 -24.53 43.93
CA ARG A 846 28.20 -24.83 45.27
C ARG A 846 29.36 -24.81 46.25
N LEU A 847 29.13 -24.28 47.46
CA LEU A 847 30.12 -24.44 48.52
C LEU A 847 30.37 -25.95 48.77
N PRO A 848 31.63 -26.37 49.00
CA PRO A 848 31.97 -27.78 49.17
C PRO A 848 31.58 -28.35 50.55
N TYR A 849 31.04 -27.51 51.44
CA TYR A 849 30.59 -27.83 52.79
C TYR A 849 29.21 -27.23 53.04
N GLY A 850 28.51 -27.75 54.04
CA GLY A 850 27.22 -27.22 54.50
C GLY A 850 27.31 -26.49 55.84
N PHE A 851 26.19 -25.90 56.27
CA PHE A 851 26.04 -25.24 57.57
C PHE A 851 24.98 -25.93 58.43
N SER A 852 25.19 -25.95 59.75
CA SER A 852 24.20 -26.51 60.69
C SER A 852 23.06 -25.54 61.02
N THR A 853 23.28 -24.24 60.82
CA THR A 853 22.29 -23.18 61.00
C THR A 853 22.12 -22.40 59.68
N PRO A 854 20.95 -21.78 59.45
CA PRO A 854 20.63 -21.17 58.16
C PRO A 854 21.62 -20.06 57.69
N PRO A 855 22.36 -20.24 56.59
CA PRO A 855 23.13 -19.18 55.97
C PRO A 855 22.23 -18.31 55.08
N ARG A 856 22.76 -17.19 54.58
CA ARG A 856 22.08 -16.31 53.59
C ARG A 856 23.06 -15.86 52.52
N ILE A 857 22.56 -15.59 51.32
CA ILE A 857 23.32 -15.04 50.19
C ILE A 857 22.53 -13.88 49.58
N ALA A 858 23.22 -12.82 49.20
CA ALA A 858 22.64 -11.67 48.53
C ALA A 858 23.59 -11.17 47.43
N TYR A 859 23.05 -10.90 46.25
CA TYR A 859 23.75 -10.25 45.15
C TYR A 859 23.27 -8.82 45.00
N ASP A 860 24.19 -7.96 44.57
CA ASP A 860 23.86 -6.62 44.16
C ASP A 860 23.19 -6.74 42.78
N ARG A 861 21.86 -6.52 42.74
CA ARG A 861 21.05 -6.80 41.56
C ARG A 861 21.49 -5.97 40.36
N ASP A 862 21.73 -4.69 40.60
CA ASP A 862 21.88 -3.68 39.53
C ASP A 862 23.36 -3.31 39.30
N SER A 863 24.28 -3.67 40.21
CA SER A 863 25.68 -3.27 40.10
C SER A 863 26.46 -4.06 39.05
N PRO A 864 27.13 -3.38 38.10
CA PRO A 864 27.99 -4.04 37.11
C PRO A 864 29.25 -4.65 37.75
N SER A 865 29.57 -4.36 39.01
CA SER A 865 30.76 -4.92 39.67
C SER A 865 30.63 -6.42 39.95
N GLY A 866 29.41 -6.98 39.94
CA GLY A 866 29.16 -8.37 40.35
C GLY A 866 29.42 -8.62 41.83
N ARG A 867 29.14 -7.61 42.66
CA ARG A 867 29.37 -7.64 44.10
C ARG A 867 28.24 -8.42 44.78
N GLY A 868 28.59 -9.26 45.75
CA GLY A 868 27.64 -9.96 46.59
C GLY A 868 28.26 -10.32 47.93
N PHE A 869 27.41 -10.80 48.84
CA PHE A 869 27.80 -11.23 50.18
C PHE A 869 27.06 -12.49 50.60
N TYR A 870 27.63 -13.21 51.56
CA TYR A 870 26.93 -14.29 52.22
C TYR A 870 27.22 -14.28 53.73
N ILE A 871 26.28 -14.79 54.52
CA ILE A 871 26.42 -14.98 55.95
C ILE A 871 26.91 -16.41 56.19
N ASP A 872 28.14 -16.51 56.67
CA ASP A 872 28.78 -17.72 57.16
C ASP A 872 28.35 -17.99 58.61
N THR A 873 27.68 -19.12 58.80
CA THR A 873 27.10 -19.53 60.08
C THR A 873 27.84 -20.69 60.75
N THR A 874 29.08 -20.94 60.33
CA THR A 874 29.96 -21.94 60.96
C THR A 874 30.03 -21.70 62.46
N LEU A 875 29.90 -22.78 63.25
CA LEU A 875 29.87 -22.75 64.72
C LEU A 875 28.81 -21.80 65.33
N GLY A 876 27.73 -21.50 64.60
CA GLY A 876 26.66 -20.62 65.06
C GLY A 876 27.01 -19.12 65.03
N GLN A 877 28.10 -18.75 64.35
CA GLN A 877 28.44 -17.36 64.12
C GLN A 877 27.56 -16.73 63.02
N THR A 878 27.75 -15.45 62.76
CA THR A 878 26.97 -14.64 61.79
C THR A 878 27.92 -13.74 60.99
N VAL A 879 29.04 -14.33 60.56
CA VAL A 879 30.14 -13.61 59.89
C VAL A 879 29.76 -13.37 58.43
N VAL A 880 29.88 -12.14 57.97
CA VAL A 880 29.61 -11.77 56.59
C VAL A 880 30.89 -11.86 55.78
N ARG A 881 30.82 -12.51 54.62
CA ARG A 881 31.92 -12.69 53.66
C ARG A 881 31.46 -12.29 52.27
N ARG A 882 32.41 -12.03 51.36
CA ARG A 882 32.08 -11.65 49.98
C ARG A 882 31.81 -12.87 49.12
N VAL A 883 30.94 -12.69 48.14
CA VAL A 883 30.80 -13.55 46.97
C VAL A 883 30.85 -12.66 45.73
N THR A 884 31.67 -13.01 44.75
CA THR A 884 31.87 -12.21 43.53
C THR A 884 31.46 -13.01 42.31
N THR A 885 30.67 -12.39 41.42
CA THR A 885 30.33 -12.94 40.10
C THR A 885 31.18 -12.21 39.05
N PRO A 886 32.31 -12.80 38.60
CA PRO A 886 33.33 -12.07 37.85
C PRO A 886 32.90 -11.69 36.42
N GLY A 887 31.91 -12.41 35.87
CA GLY A 887 31.37 -12.17 34.53
C GLY A 887 30.13 -13.03 34.27
N VAL A 888 29.51 -12.82 33.11
CA VAL A 888 28.43 -13.69 32.61
C VAL A 888 29.01 -15.07 32.28
N ASN A 889 28.28 -16.14 32.59
CA ASN A 889 28.74 -17.53 32.37
C ASN A 889 30.04 -17.88 33.08
N MET A 890 30.32 -17.23 34.22
CA MET A 890 31.49 -17.51 35.04
C MET A 890 31.06 -17.95 36.44
N PRO A 891 31.69 -18.99 37.03
CA PRO A 891 31.38 -19.43 38.38
C PRO A 891 31.61 -18.34 39.44
N ALA A 892 30.76 -18.29 40.47
CA ALA A 892 30.89 -17.34 41.57
C ALA A 892 32.07 -17.70 42.50
N ALA A 893 32.82 -16.71 42.96
CA ALA A 893 33.95 -16.87 43.88
C ALA A 893 33.54 -16.49 45.31
N PHE A 894 33.71 -17.41 46.27
CA PHE A 894 33.35 -17.23 47.68
C PHE A 894 34.60 -17.02 48.55
N ASP A 895 34.61 -15.99 49.38
CA ASP A 895 35.70 -15.75 50.33
C ASP A 895 35.74 -16.83 51.44
N GLY A 896 36.95 -17.20 51.87
CA GLY A 896 37.24 -18.27 52.83
C GLY A 896 37.13 -17.86 54.30
N ALA A 897 37.49 -18.79 55.20
CA ALA A 897 37.64 -18.49 56.64
C ALA A 897 38.72 -17.41 56.87
N GLY A 898 38.52 -16.53 57.87
CA GLY A 898 39.44 -15.42 58.14
C GLY A 898 39.38 -14.26 57.14
N GLN A 899 38.44 -14.28 56.19
CA GLN A 899 38.18 -13.21 55.23
C GLN A 899 36.81 -12.57 55.49
N ALA A 900 36.60 -12.04 56.70
CA ALA A 900 35.34 -11.40 57.10
C ALA A 900 35.27 -9.95 56.60
N VAL A 901 34.07 -9.48 56.29
CA VAL A 901 33.80 -8.05 56.02
C VAL A 901 32.81 -7.43 57.01
N GLY A 902 32.27 -8.23 57.93
CA GLY A 902 31.44 -7.76 59.05
C GLY A 902 30.73 -8.90 59.75
N ARG A 903 29.90 -8.59 60.73
CA ARG A 903 29.15 -9.57 61.53
C ARG A 903 27.81 -9.01 61.99
N PHE A 904 26.74 -9.82 61.97
CA PHE A 904 25.44 -9.47 62.55
C PHE A 904 25.33 -9.91 64.02
N ASN A 905 24.48 -9.27 64.83
CA ASN A 905 24.31 -9.67 66.24
C ASN A 905 23.34 -10.85 66.38
N LEU A 906 22.37 -10.97 65.47
CA LEU A 906 21.29 -11.95 65.50
C LEU A 906 21.34 -12.85 64.26
N SER A 907 20.62 -13.97 64.33
CA SER A 907 20.37 -14.78 63.13
C SER A 907 19.54 -14.00 62.11
N SER A 908 19.82 -14.25 60.83
CA SER A 908 19.21 -13.51 59.72
C SER A 908 18.10 -14.33 59.05
N ASP A 909 16.89 -13.78 58.99
CA ASP A 909 15.76 -14.33 58.25
C ASP A 909 15.71 -13.80 56.82
N ALA A 910 16.02 -12.51 56.60
CA ALA A 910 16.23 -11.89 55.30
C ALA A 910 17.58 -11.16 55.25
N PHE A 911 18.27 -11.18 54.11
CA PHE A 911 19.58 -10.56 53.92
C PHE A 911 19.64 -9.80 52.60
N LEU A 912 19.94 -8.51 52.67
CA LEU A 912 19.78 -7.58 51.55
C LEU A 912 21.00 -6.66 51.40
N ILE A 913 21.21 -6.17 50.18
CA ILE A 913 22.22 -5.17 49.87
C ILE A 913 21.50 -3.87 49.53
N HIS A 914 21.80 -2.81 50.28
CA HIS A 914 21.32 -1.46 49.99
C HIS A 914 22.19 -0.83 48.88
N PRO A 915 21.64 0.02 47.98
CA PRO A 915 22.40 0.70 46.93
C PRO A 915 23.64 1.48 47.41
N THR A 916 23.65 1.93 48.67
CA THR A 916 24.83 2.57 49.29
C THR A 916 25.95 1.59 49.67
N GLY A 917 25.79 0.29 49.39
CA GLY A 917 26.72 -0.77 49.78
C GLY A 917 26.59 -1.24 51.24
N LYS A 918 25.58 -0.77 51.99
CA LYS A 918 25.27 -1.27 53.34
C LYS A 918 24.53 -2.61 53.23
N LEU A 919 24.71 -3.46 54.24
CA LEU A 919 24.08 -4.77 54.32
C LEU A 919 23.00 -4.74 55.39
N ILE A 920 21.84 -5.30 55.07
CA ILE A 920 20.67 -5.29 55.95
C ILE A 920 20.31 -6.73 56.28
N SER A 921 20.09 -7.00 57.56
CA SER A 921 19.55 -8.28 58.04
C SER A 921 18.27 -8.03 58.84
N PHE A 922 17.34 -8.96 58.80
CA PHE A 922 16.15 -8.95 59.66
C PHE A 922 16.12 -10.20 60.52
N ASN A 923 15.68 -10.03 61.76
CA ASN A 923 15.35 -11.14 62.66
C ASN A 923 13.85 -11.08 62.97
N SER A 924 13.13 -12.09 62.51
CA SER A 924 11.68 -12.20 62.61
C SER A 924 11.20 -12.50 64.04
N ALA A 925 11.98 -13.27 64.79
CA ALA A 925 11.66 -13.65 66.17
C ALA A 925 11.66 -12.43 67.11
N ASP A 926 12.67 -11.56 66.98
CA ASP A 926 12.87 -10.39 67.84
C ASP A 926 12.33 -9.09 67.25
N SER A 927 11.79 -9.13 66.01
CA SER A 927 11.33 -7.95 65.26
C SER A 927 12.42 -6.87 65.14
N LYS A 928 13.64 -7.32 64.79
CA LYS A 928 14.83 -6.46 64.66
C LYS A 928 15.28 -6.34 63.22
N MET A 929 15.78 -5.15 62.89
CA MET A 929 16.51 -4.85 61.67
C MET A 929 17.95 -4.55 62.04
N GLU A 930 18.92 -5.13 61.37
CA GLU A 930 20.33 -4.84 61.57
C GLU A 930 20.94 -4.24 60.32
N VAL A 931 21.74 -3.18 60.49
CA VAL A 931 22.43 -2.51 59.38
C VAL A 931 23.93 -2.54 59.61
N LEU A 932 24.64 -3.11 58.64
CA LEU A 932 26.08 -3.28 58.65
C LEU A 932 26.70 -2.46 57.52
N THR A 933 27.75 -1.71 57.84
CA THR A 933 28.64 -1.14 56.82
C THR A 933 29.81 -2.10 56.66
N PRO A 934 29.94 -2.82 55.54
CA PRO A 934 30.99 -3.82 55.39
C PRO A 934 32.36 -3.15 55.30
N ALA A 935 33.39 -3.81 55.83
CA ALA A 935 34.78 -3.41 55.64
C ALA A 935 35.15 -3.45 54.15
N ALA A 936 35.92 -2.46 53.68
CA ALA A 936 36.32 -2.37 52.28
C ALA A 936 37.22 -3.55 51.85
N ASN A 937 38.05 -4.04 52.78
CA ASN A 937 38.91 -5.20 52.60
C ASN A 937 38.58 -6.27 53.64
N PRO A 938 38.76 -7.56 53.34
CA PRO A 938 38.60 -8.62 54.32
C PRO A 938 39.53 -8.45 55.52
N VAL A 939 39.01 -8.74 56.71
CA VAL A 939 39.70 -8.75 58.00
C VAL A 939 39.53 -10.11 58.67
N ALA A 940 40.30 -10.37 59.74
CA ALA A 940 40.10 -11.56 60.55
C ALA A 940 38.70 -11.56 61.19
N ASP A 941 38.11 -12.74 61.40
CA ASP A 941 36.72 -12.88 61.87
C ASP A 941 36.48 -12.19 63.24
N ALA A 942 37.50 -12.12 64.09
CA ALA A 942 37.44 -11.43 65.39
C ALA A 942 37.40 -9.89 65.28
N ASP A 943 37.95 -9.35 64.19
CA ASP A 943 38.07 -7.90 63.93
C ASP A 943 36.94 -7.38 63.01
N ALA A 944 36.01 -8.25 62.62
CA ALA A 944 34.92 -7.93 61.72
C ALA A 944 33.99 -6.84 62.33
N PRO A 945 33.67 -5.76 61.61
CA PRO A 945 32.77 -4.72 62.11
C PRO A 945 31.39 -5.29 62.44
N LEU A 946 30.84 -4.89 63.58
CA LEU A 946 29.56 -5.38 64.08
C LEU A 946 28.40 -4.52 63.54
N ALA A 947 27.28 -5.16 63.21
CA ALA A 947 26.08 -4.47 62.75
C ALA A 947 25.41 -3.63 63.85
N GLN A 948 24.68 -2.60 63.46
CA GLN A 948 23.82 -1.82 64.35
C GLN A 948 22.42 -2.44 64.38
N SER A 949 21.91 -2.79 65.56
CA SER A 949 20.56 -3.32 65.74
C SER A 949 19.54 -2.19 65.96
N LEU A 950 18.46 -2.22 65.18
CA LEU A 950 17.44 -1.19 65.03
C LEU A 950 16.02 -1.81 65.07
N ALA A 951 15.01 -0.94 65.15
CA ALA A 951 13.58 -1.29 65.25
C ALA A 951 13.22 -2.16 66.47
N GLY A 952 11.95 -2.57 66.55
CA GLY A 952 11.43 -3.42 67.63
C GLY A 952 9.95 -3.79 67.41
N PRO A 953 9.39 -4.62 68.30
CA PRO A 953 8.04 -5.13 68.15
C PRO A 953 6.98 -4.03 68.30
N GLY A 954 5.99 -3.98 67.39
CA GLY A 954 4.83 -3.09 67.53
C GLY A 954 4.03 -2.84 66.25
N GLN A 955 2.94 -2.07 66.39
CA GLN A 955 2.01 -1.76 65.28
C GLN A 955 2.15 -0.32 64.74
N ARG A 956 2.84 0.56 65.47
CA ARG A 956 3.07 1.96 65.06
C ARG A 956 4.08 2.03 63.93
N ASP A 957 4.06 3.12 63.16
CA ASP A 957 5.11 3.44 62.19
C ASP A 957 6.49 3.39 62.85
N GLY A 958 7.46 2.76 62.17
CA GLY A 958 8.81 2.53 62.70
C GLY A 958 8.96 1.27 63.56
N LEU A 959 7.85 0.59 63.91
CA LEU A 959 7.85 -0.71 64.60
C LEU A 959 7.33 -1.80 63.67
N MET A 960 7.73 -3.04 63.93
CA MET A 960 7.34 -4.21 63.14
C MET A 960 6.69 -5.26 64.03
N LEU A 961 5.64 -5.94 63.56
CA LEU A 961 5.07 -7.09 64.29
C LEU A 961 4.93 -8.29 63.37
N GLY A 962 5.73 -9.33 63.65
CA GLY A 962 5.86 -10.50 62.81
C GLY A 962 6.37 -10.17 61.40
N PRO A 963 7.53 -9.48 61.25
CA PRO A 963 8.17 -9.37 59.95
C PRO A 963 8.54 -10.77 59.46
N VAL A 964 8.44 -11.01 58.14
CA VAL A 964 8.67 -12.34 57.55
C VAL A 964 9.73 -12.30 56.46
N VAL A 965 9.58 -11.35 55.52
CA VAL A 965 10.48 -11.17 54.38
C VAL A 965 10.60 -9.68 54.06
N ALA A 966 11.70 -9.32 53.41
CA ALA A 966 12.02 -7.93 53.09
C ALA A 966 12.76 -7.82 51.75
N THR A 967 12.72 -6.64 51.15
CA THR A 967 13.43 -6.32 49.90
C THR A 967 13.87 -4.86 49.89
N VAL A 968 14.73 -4.48 48.95
CA VAL A 968 15.17 -3.09 48.76
C VAL A 968 14.75 -2.61 47.38
N MET A 969 14.09 -1.46 47.32
CA MET A 969 13.75 -0.77 46.08
C MET A 969 14.99 -0.16 45.44
N HIS A 970 14.92 0.15 44.15
CA HIS A 970 16.05 0.75 43.42
C HIS A 970 16.49 2.11 44.01
N ASP A 971 15.57 2.87 44.63
CA ASP A 971 15.88 4.13 45.32
C ASP A 971 16.50 3.94 46.72
N GLY A 972 16.65 2.70 47.19
CA GLY A 972 17.17 2.36 48.52
C GLY A 972 16.11 2.16 49.60
N THR A 973 14.83 2.39 49.31
CA THR A 973 13.78 2.16 50.31
C THR A 973 13.66 0.67 50.65
N ILE A 974 13.63 0.35 51.93
CA ILE A 974 13.61 -1.02 52.44
C ILE A 974 12.16 -1.39 52.76
N LEU A 975 11.63 -2.42 52.12
CA LEU A 975 10.26 -2.88 52.31
C LEU A 975 10.23 -4.13 53.16
N VAL A 976 9.34 -4.17 54.15
CA VAL A 976 9.17 -5.31 55.05
C VAL A 976 7.73 -5.78 55.03
N VAL A 977 7.53 -7.07 54.76
CA VAL A 977 6.23 -7.74 54.88
C VAL A 977 6.02 -8.16 56.33
N GLU A 978 4.94 -7.67 56.93
CA GLU A 978 4.55 -7.96 58.30
C GLU A 978 3.29 -8.85 58.30
N ALA A 979 3.44 -10.13 58.65
CA ALA A 979 2.33 -11.08 58.60
C ALA A 979 1.24 -10.77 59.65
N ARG A 980 1.63 -10.38 60.87
CA ARG A 980 0.68 -10.11 61.96
C ARG A 980 0.02 -8.74 61.84
N ASN A 981 0.70 -7.75 61.24
CA ASN A 981 0.12 -6.45 60.92
C ASN A 981 -0.57 -6.44 59.52
N SER A 982 -0.45 -7.52 58.75
CA SER A 982 -1.01 -7.68 57.39
C SER A 982 -0.72 -6.48 56.47
N ARG A 983 0.53 -6.00 56.49
CA ARG A 983 0.96 -4.83 55.75
C ARG A 983 2.36 -4.98 55.17
N VAL A 984 2.70 -4.10 54.23
CA VAL A 984 4.08 -3.82 53.84
C VAL A 984 4.45 -2.44 54.34
N GLN A 985 5.52 -2.31 55.11
CA GLN A 985 6.02 -1.03 55.62
C GLN A 985 7.40 -0.70 55.04
N ALA A 986 7.63 0.58 54.76
CA ALA A 986 8.85 1.11 54.17
C ALA A 986 9.76 1.77 55.22
N PHE A 987 11.07 1.52 55.12
CA PHE A 987 12.11 2.00 56.02
C PHE A 987 13.33 2.55 55.26
N ASP A 988 14.09 3.44 55.90
CA ASP A 988 15.45 3.80 55.48
C ASP A 988 16.50 2.96 56.23
N THR A 989 17.78 3.17 55.94
CA THR A 989 18.89 2.48 56.62
C THR A 989 19.06 2.83 58.11
N GLY A 990 18.33 3.82 58.62
CA GLY A 990 18.22 4.14 60.05
C GLY A 990 16.99 3.48 60.71
N ALA A 991 16.24 2.64 59.99
CA ALA A 991 14.94 2.11 60.38
C ALA A 991 13.89 3.20 60.66
N ASN A 992 14.03 4.38 60.06
CA ASN A 992 12.99 5.39 60.06
C ASN A 992 11.93 5.04 59.02
N PRO A 993 10.63 5.17 59.33
CA PRO A 993 9.58 4.86 58.37
C PRO A 993 9.53 5.89 57.23
N VAL A 994 9.41 5.43 55.98
CA VAL A 994 9.50 6.27 54.76
C VAL A 994 8.15 6.36 54.04
N ARG A 995 7.71 7.57 53.72
CA ARG A 995 6.38 7.83 53.12
C ARG A 995 6.36 7.70 51.59
N ILE A 996 6.41 6.48 51.08
CA ILE A 996 6.36 6.23 49.62
C ILE A 996 4.98 5.81 49.09
N PHE A 997 4.05 5.39 49.96
CA PHE A 997 2.76 4.81 49.57
C PHE A 997 1.62 5.83 49.68
N LYS A 998 1.44 6.70 48.68
CA LYS A 998 0.41 7.78 48.71
C LYS A 998 0.45 8.61 50.00
N ALA A 999 1.66 9.07 50.36
CA ALA A 999 1.96 9.76 51.62
C ALA A 999 1.82 8.94 52.92
N SER A 1000 1.61 7.62 52.83
CA SER A 1000 1.71 6.64 53.93
C SER A 1000 3.08 5.96 53.95
N THR A 1001 3.47 5.46 55.12
CA THR A 1001 4.68 4.66 55.37
C THR A 1001 4.47 3.16 55.13
N TRP A 1002 3.21 2.73 55.01
CA TRP A 1002 2.82 1.36 54.74
C TRP A 1002 1.54 1.27 53.89
N PHE A 1003 1.30 0.11 53.28
CA PHE A 1003 0.03 -0.25 52.66
C PHE A 1003 -0.45 -1.62 53.15
N ALA A 1004 -1.77 -1.84 53.13
CA ALA A 1004 -2.37 -3.12 53.54
C ALA A 1004 -2.20 -4.17 52.44
N LEU A 1005 -1.82 -5.39 52.82
CA LEU A 1005 -1.82 -6.52 51.90
C LEU A 1005 -3.27 -6.90 51.56
N ARG A 1006 -3.50 -7.44 50.36
CA ARG A 1006 -4.81 -7.92 49.93
C ARG A 1006 -5.35 -8.95 50.94
N SER A 1007 -6.57 -8.74 51.41
CA SER A 1007 -7.26 -9.69 52.28
C SER A 1007 -7.58 -10.97 51.52
N ILE A 1008 -7.32 -12.11 52.15
CA ILE A 1008 -7.70 -13.44 51.68
C ILE A 1008 -8.50 -14.09 52.80
N ASP A 1009 -9.65 -14.70 52.48
CA ASP A 1009 -10.59 -15.28 53.45
C ASP A 1009 -10.10 -16.59 54.10
N SER A 1010 -8.78 -16.72 54.29
CA SER A 1010 -8.10 -17.88 54.85
C SER A 1010 -6.72 -17.45 55.38
N PRO A 1011 -6.13 -18.19 56.33
CA PRO A 1011 -4.78 -17.88 56.79
C PRO A 1011 -3.75 -17.95 55.64
N VAL A 1012 -2.86 -16.96 55.60
CA VAL A 1012 -1.86 -16.78 54.54
C VAL A 1012 -0.46 -16.89 55.13
N ALA A 1013 0.41 -17.65 54.45
CA ALA A 1013 1.85 -17.60 54.66
C ALA A 1013 2.48 -16.74 53.55
N TYR A 1014 3.09 -15.62 53.93
CA TYR A 1014 3.91 -14.83 53.01
C TYR A 1014 5.29 -15.49 52.88
N LEU A 1015 5.69 -15.81 51.65
CA LEU A 1015 6.87 -16.62 51.38
C LEU A 1015 8.07 -15.79 50.93
N ASP A 1016 7.83 -14.73 50.17
CA ASP A 1016 8.87 -13.84 49.66
C ASP A 1016 8.34 -12.50 49.13
N ILE A 1017 9.24 -11.53 48.97
CA ILE A 1017 8.97 -10.23 48.35
C ILE A 1017 10.15 -9.78 47.48
N SER A 1018 9.86 -9.21 46.32
CA SER A 1018 10.87 -8.59 45.46
C SER A 1018 10.32 -7.37 44.73
N THR A 1019 11.21 -6.53 44.22
CA THR A 1019 10.86 -5.36 43.41
C THR A 1019 11.62 -5.36 42.09
N GLU A 1020 11.18 -4.54 41.15
CA GLU A 1020 11.91 -4.21 39.92
C GLU A 1020 12.16 -2.69 39.82
N ALA A 1021 12.94 -2.26 38.82
CA ALA A 1021 13.47 -0.90 38.71
C ALA A 1021 12.41 0.22 38.64
N THR A 1022 11.21 -0.04 38.10
CA THR A 1022 10.11 0.94 38.05
C THR A 1022 9.29 1.03 39.34
N GLY A 1023 9.53 0.14 40.29
CA GLY A 1023 8.94 0.12 41.63
C GLY A 1023 7.71 -0.78 41.79
N LEU A 1024 7.43 -1.69 40.85
CA LEU A 1024 6.46 -2.76 41.08
C LEU A 1024 6.94 -3.67 42.22
N ILE A 1025 6.00 -4.11 43.04
CA ILE A 1025 6.24 -4.91 44.25
C ILE A 1025 5.55 -6.27 44.07
N TYR A 1026 6.33 -7.35 44.12
CA TYR A 1026 5.89 -8.72 43.94
C TYR A 1026 5.88 -9.43 45.28
N VAL A 1027 4.75 -9.97 45.69
CA VAL A 1027 4.58 -10.70 46.97
C VAL A 1027 4.16 -12.13 46.68
N LEU A 1028 5.02 -13.09 47.03
CA LEU A 1028 4.74 -14.52 46.96
C LEU A 1028 4.05 -14.98 48.24
N LEU A 1029 2.93 -15.68 48.11
CA LEU A 1029 2.15 -16.13 49.25
C LEU A 1029 1.45 -17.46 48.99
N ARG A 1030 1.18 -18.19 50.08
CA ARG A 1030 0.45 -19.46 50.05
C ARG A 1030 -0.75 -19.37 51.00
N ASN A 1031 -1.92 -19.73 50.50
CA ASN A 1031 -3.07 -19.99 51.35
C ASN A 1031 -2.82 -21.30 52.10
N THR A 1032 -2.68 -21.24 53.42
CA THR A 1032 -2.30 -22.43 54.21
C THR A 1032 -3.46 -23.40 54.40
N ALA A 1033 -4.70 -22.96 54.18
CA ALA A 1033 -5.88 -23.82 54.26
C ALA A 1033 -6.09 -24.63 52.98
N THR A 1034 -5.95 -23.99 51.81
CA THR A 1034 -6.17 -24.65 50.51
C THR A 1034 -4.88 -25.21 49.88
N GLY A 1035 -3.73 -24.77 50.37
CA GLY A 1035 -2.42 -25.09 49.79
C GLY A 1035 -2.07 -24.30 48.53
N GLN A 1036 -2.97 -23.44 48.02
CA GLN A 1036 -2.79 -22.69 46.78
C GLN A 1036 -1.74 -21.58 46.92
N TYR A 1037 -0.93 -21.41 45.87
CA TYR A 1037 0.10 -20.37 45.79
C TYR A 1037 -0.36 -19.21 44.90
N PHE A 1038 0.03 -18.00 45.27
CA PHE A 1038 -0.26 -16.77 44.53
C PHE A 1038 0.98 -15.87 44.50
N MET A 1039 1.13 -15.14 43.41
CA MET A 1039 2.04 -14.00 43.31
C MET A 1039 1.21 -12.75 43.06
N ASP A 1040 1.08 -11.91 44.09
CA ASP A 1040 0.40 -10.62 44.01
C ASP A 1040 1.38 -9.54 43.59
N ILE A 1041 0.91 -8.60 42.76
CA ILE A 1041 1.69 -7.47 42.25
C ILE A 1041 1.01 -6.18 42.69
N TYR A 1042 1.77 -5.28 43.28
CA TYR A 1042 1.36 -3.93 43.65
C TYR A 1042 2.20 -2.90 42.89
N ASP A 1043 1.62 -1.73 42.64
CA ASP A 1043 2.39 -0.61 42.12
C ASP A 1043 3.26 0.04 43.20
N LYS A 1044 4.13 0.98 42.79
CA LYS A 1044 5.02 1.73 43.70
C LYS A 1044 4.28 2.50 44.80
N THR A 1045 2.97 2.69 44.66
CA THR A 1045 2.12 3.41 45.63
C THR A 1045 1.44 2.46 46.62
N GLY A 1046 1.65 1.14 46.48
CA GLY A 1046 1.02 0.11 47.30
C GLY A 1046 -0.39 -0.28 46.83
N THR A 1047 -0.79 0.11 45.61
CA THR A 1047 -2.08 -0.27 45.05
C THR A 1047 -1.99 -1.64 44.40
N PHE A 1048 -2.93 -2.53 44.67
CA PHE A 1048 -2.99 -3.84 44.02
C PHE A 1048 -3.19 -3.70 42.50
N VAL A 1049 -2.38 -4.41 41.72
CA VAL A 1049 -2.42 -4.40 40.25
C VAL A 1049 -2.97 -5.73 39.72
N ALA A 1050 -2.30 -6.85 40.06
CA ALA A 1050 -2.63 -8.16 39.51
C ALA A 1050 -2.27 -9.29 40.49
N SER A 1051 -2.79 -10.49 40.22
CA SER A 1051 -2.41 -11.71 40.95
C SER A 1051 -2.26 -12.86 39.98
N THR A 1052 -1.18 -13.62 40.09
CA THR A 1052 -0.97 -14.87 39.35
C THR A 1052 -1.20 -16.06 40.28
N PRO A 1053 -2.23 -16.89 40.05
CA PRO A 1053 -2.44 -18.11 40.83
C PRO A 1053 -1.46 -19.22 40.39
N ASN A 1054 -1.30 -20.25 41.24
CA ASN A 1054 -0.51 -21.45 40.97
C ASN A 1054 0.98 -21.20 40.70
N VAL A 1055 1.55 -20.14 41.27
CA VAL A 1055 3.02 -19.92 41.31
C VAL A 1055 3.63 -20.78 42.41
N VAL A 1056 3.69 -22.10 42.18
CA VAL A 1056 4.18 -23.09 43.17
C VAL A 1056 5.69 -22.93 43.36
N ALA A 1057 6.07 -22.14 44.36
CA ALA A 1057 7.46 -21.81 44.66
C ALA A 1057 7.65 -21.40 46.12
N GLY A 1058 8.87 -21.56 46.64
CA GLY A 1058 9.21 -21.17 48.01
C GLY A 1058 9.83 -19.77 48.15
N LYS A 1059 10.46 -19.26 47.09
CA LYS A 1059 11.19 -17.98 47.04
C LYS A 1059 11.15 -17.41 45.62
N LEU A 1060 11.27 -16.09 45.48
CA LEU A 1060 11.34 -15.42 44.18
C LEU A 1060 12.38 -14.28 44.12
N ALA A 1061 12.88 -14.03 42.91
CA ALA A 1061 13.66 -12.84 42.56
C ALA A 1061 13.17 -12.31 41.22
N VAL A 1062 13.14 -10.98 41.06
CA VAL A 1062 12.60 -10.33 39.86
C VAL A 1062 13.69 -9.53 39.17
N SER A 1063 13.82 -9.75 37.87
CA SER A 1063 14.73 -9.00 36.98
C SER A 1063 14.16 -7.62 36.65
N VAL A 1064 15.04 -6.68 36.29
CA VAL A 1064 14.65 -5.40 35.67
C VAL A 1064 13.83 -5.57 34.36
N PHE A 1065 13.93 -6.72 33.69
CA PHE A 1065 13.12 -7.07 32.51
C PHE A 1065 11.77 -7.73 32.87
N ARG A 1066 11.43 -7.78 34.16
CA ARG A 1066 10.18 -8.33 34.72
C ARG A 1066 10.05 -9.85 34.62
N ASP A 1067 11.14 -10.53 34.31
CA ASP A 1067 11.30 -11.97 34.47
C ASP A 1067 11.33 -12.35 35.96
N VAL A 1068 10.60 -13.40 36.33
CA VAL A 1068 10.52 -13.87 37.73
C VAL A 1068 11.21 -15.22 37.83
N TYR A 1069 12.28 -15.27 38.63
CA TYR A 1069 12.99 -16.51 38.96
C TYR A 1069 12.49 -17.06 40.29
N THR A 1070 12.22 -18.36 40.37
CA THR A 1070 11.70 -18.99 41.59
C THR A 1070 12.48 -20.23 42.00
N LEU A 1071 12.52 -20.51 43.31
CA LEU A 1071 12.99 -21.81 43.82
C LEU A 1071 11.83 -22.78 43.99
N ASN A 1072 11.99 -23.95 43.39
CA ASN A 1072 10.97 -24.98 43.35
C ASN A 1072 11.19 -26.03 44.44
N TYR A 1073 10.15 -26.82 44.69
CA TYR A 1073 10.19 -27.86 45.72
C TYR A 1073 10.65 -29.25 45.21
N GLU A 1074 10.93 -29.42 43.91
CA GLU A 1074 11.49 -30.67 43.39
C GLU A 1074 13.00 -30.80 43.62
N ASN A 1075 13.48 -32.04 43.73
CA ASN A 1075 14.92 -32.34 43.65
C ASN A 1075 15.38 -32.49 42.20
N LEU A 1076 16.61 -32.05 41.94
CA LEU A 1076 17.33 -32.35 40.71
C LEU A 1076 17.96 -33.75 40.75
N TYR A 1077 17.45 -34.68 39.93
CA TYR A 1077 17.98 -36.05 39.85
C TYR A 1077 18.90 -36.20 38.64
N ALA A 1078 20.17 -36.57 38.85
CA ALA A 1078 21.03 -37.12 37.81
C ALA A 1078 20.68 -38.60 37.61
N GLY A 1079 20.64 -39.07 36.36
CA GLY A 1079 20.21 -40.43 36.01
C GLY A 1079 20.85 -41.54 36.87
N ARG A 1080 20.04 -42.54 37.24
CA ARG A 1080 20.35 -43.72 38.09
C ARG A 1080 20.73 -43.42 39.55
N GLY A 1081 19.74 -43.01 40.36
CA GLY A 1081 19.66 -43.36 41.78
C GLY A 1081 20.56 -42.61 42.76
N THR A 1082 21.42 -41.70 42.29
CA THR A 1082 22.18 -40.76 43.12
C THR A 1082 21.66 -39.35 42.88
N GLY A 1083 20.47 -39.01 43.38
CA GLY A 1083 19.93 -37.65 43.26
C GLY A 1083 20.80 -36.65 44.00
N GLN A 1084 21.11 -35.52 43.37
CA GLN A 1084 21.68 -34.36 44.08
C GLN A 1084 20.49 -33.65 44.72
N ALA A 1085 20.38 -33.70 46.04
CA ALA A 1085 19.29 -33.05 46.77
C ALA A 1085 19.44 -31.52 46.70
N GLU A 1086 19.01 -30.93 45.58
CA GLU A 1086 19.13 -29.54 45.18
C GLU A 1086 17.83 -29.09 44.50
N PRO A 1087 17.30 -27.89 44.83
CA PRO A 1087 16.10 -27.37 44.18
C PRO A 1087 16.37 -26.94 42.75
N SER A 1088 15.38 -27.13 41.88
CA SER A 1088 15.39 -26.46 40.57
C SER A 1088 15.04 -24.98 40.69
N VAL A 1089 15.57 -24.19 39.76
CA VAL A 1089 15.22 -22.78 39.55
C VAL A 1089 14.27 -22.71 38.37
N SER A 1090 13.13 -22.04 38.52
CA SER A 1090 12.20 -21.77 37.42
C SER A 1090 12.28 -20.34 36.94
N LEU A 1091 11.93 -20.14 35.67
CA LEU A 1091 11.68 -18.84 35.06
C LEU A 1091 10.20 -18.71 34.68
N TRP A 1092 9.61 -17.61 35.09
CA TRP A 1092 8.25 -17.20 34.75
C TRP A 1092 8.28 -15.87 33.99
N ILE A 1093 7.44 -15.78 32.97
CA ILE A 1093 7.35 -14.61 32.09
C ILE A 1093 5.95 -13.98 32.17
N PRO A 1094 5.83 -12.65 32.08
CA PRO A 1094 4.52 -12.01 32.03
C PRO A 1094 3.80 -12.34 30.71
N GLY A 1095 2.51 -12.65 30.80
CA GLY A 1095 1.61 -12.83 29.67
C GLY A 1095 0.30 -12.07 29.86
N VAL A 1096 -0.42 -11.84 28.75
CA VAL A 1096 -1.77 -11.28 28.74
C VAL A 1096 -2.74 -12.40 28.38
N ILE A 1097 -3.72 -12.65 29.25
CA ILE A 1097 -4.84 -13.56 28.99
C ILE A 1097 -6.11 -12.73 28.73
#